data_AF-A0AAU4RQ50-F1
#
_entry.id   AF-A0AAU4RQ50-F1
#
_cell.length_a   1.000
_cell.length_b   1.000
_cell.length_c   1.000
_cell.angle_alpha   90.00
_cell.angle_beta   90.00
_cell.angle_gamma   90.00
#
_symmetry.space_group_name_H-M   'P 1'
#
loop_
_entity.id
_entity.type
_entity.pdbx_description
1 polymer ?
#
loop_
_entity_poly.entity_id
_entity_poly.type
_entity_poly.pdbx_seq_one_letter_code
_entity_poly.pdbx_strand_id
1 'polypeptide(L)'
;MREMNETASAHAEQRATAEEIERGGSGLGVNDLLARVMQAAAPPEPTAAGAGAGAGTGAGTGASADGGPADVAVLVPAGPETTPAPAPAPVPGPPIQDLDRLAAVIADTAGRFLPGGHLAPDADFFDAGGSSVNAVELVATLEDELGMEVDLDEVFADARPRSLARRWLQVTGGTPVPAVTASATATPTPTTTTLPTTPLLTAPLPTLARPTATLAPAADATPHSTARREDLDQILADLALADRLPFTGSPEPLPPRRVLLTGATGFLGSHMLLDLLRHSDAHVYCLVRAPDEEAAVARLAEALRGYELPWSSEVRRRVTVLPGDIRRPRLGLSDELWHTLAGELDSVVGVAAAVDFLRGYHSLRAGNVLGALTLAELASAGRPKPLHHISSIAVFNEVGITSMGEDDPLAHVDRLVAGYDQTKWAAEVALRRARDHGLVVTALRPGGIGGHTRTGAHNPQDLSSGLISAFGRFRTVPAFRHLNAAPVDWVSRAAVGVICEPDAWGFDYNLTGVPNTLDDVVADMALGGMHVRVQDWDEWRTEALARLQAEPVPELAFLERVLQNPAALKLCEATLTGPAATMDRTATVTDALGLAPAARYDARAQLRTFEKLAHDGLARLPHKDDQPYLWFSETAEGSVRPIGTTATATACSMELTLSIASMHQLVTERRVDARGRLGCTAVHPEPMTVHRGDVWVRPDEGIPQQHGMRHQLLRYRLQLTDTDGGRWWLEGRKYARARRDVWRQTRALSIEIGREGEAASLAGEVVVPAESYVRDQIDGIKVDPRLTGQEKRAAKLTWLAWFGLEMGRGLLGPFARAAADLLDLRRTQTPTEHNR
;
A
#
# COMPACT_ATOMS: atom_id res chain seq x y z
N MET A 1 51.07 30.28 -28.98
CA MET A 1 50.55 30.21 -27.59
C MET A 1 49.04 30.16 -27.49
N ARG A 2 48.25 30.77 -28.39
CA ARG A 2 46.79 30.56 -28.44
C ARG A 2 46.39 29.16 -28.96
N GLU A 3 47.01 28.68 -30.04
CA GLU A 3 46.76 27.32 -30.58
C GLU A 3 47.20 26.17 -29.66
N MET A 4 48.20 26.40 -28.79
CA MET A 4 48.65 25.40 -27.79
C MET A 4 47.70 25.28 -26.60
N ASN A 5 46.94 26.34 -26.27
CA ASN A 5 45.92 26.27 -25.21
C ASN A 5 44.61 25.66 -25.71
N GLU A 6 44.26 25.85 -26.98
CA GLU A 6 43.07 25.22 -27.58
C GLU A 6 43.27 23.70 -27.76
N THR A 7 44.47 23.25 -28.13
CA THR A 7 44.80 21.82 -28.21
C THR A 7 44.94 21.16 -26.83
N ALA A 8 45.43 21.88 -25.82
CA ALA A 8 45.47 21.39 -24.44
C ALA A 8 44.06 21.30 -23.81
N SER A 9 43.17 22.26 -24.10
CA SER A 9 41.77 22.25 -23.66
C SER A 9 40.99 21.12 -24.32
N ALA A 10 41.19 20.89 -25.62
CA ALA A 10 40.55 19.79 -26.35
C ALA A 10 41.01 18.41 -25.87
N HIS A 11 42.29 18.26 -25.50
CA HIS A 11 42.80 17.01 -24.91
C HIS A 11 42.38 16.81 -23.45
N ALA A 12 42.16 17.88 -22.68
CA ALA A 12 41.60 17.81 -21.34
C ALA A 12 40.11 17.47 -21.36
N GLU A 13 39.34 18.03 -22.29
CA GLU A 13 37.94 17.68 -22.53
C GLU A 13 37.81 16.23 -23.03
N GLN A 14 38.64 15.79 -23.98
CA GLN A 14 38.62 14.40 -24.45
C GLN A 14 39.02 13.39 -23.35
N ARG A 15 39.94 13.76 -22.44
CA ARG A 15 40.25 12.93 -21.26
C ARG A 15 39.12 12.94 -20.23
N ALA A 16 38.46 14.08 -20.02
CA ALA A 16 37.28 14.16 -19.14
C ALA A 16 36.10 13.35 -19.69
N THR A 17 35.86 13.38 -21.00
CA THR A 17 34.83 12.58 -21.66
C THR A 17 35.18 11.08 -21.65
N ALA A 18 36.46 10.71 -21.83
CA ALA A 18 36.91 9.33 -21.71
C ALA A 18 36.80 8.81 -20.25
N GLU A 19 37.10 9.65 -19.25
CA GLU A 19 36.91 9.33 -17.84
C GLU A 19 35.42 9.32 -17.41
N GLU A 20 34.55 10.13 -18.02
CA GLU A 20 33.08 10.07 -17.84
C GLU A 20 32.47 8.80 -18.43
N ILE A 21 33.00 8.34 -19.57
CA ILE A 21 32.62 7.07 -20.20
C ILE A 21 33.10 5.87 -19.37
N GLU A 22 34.28 5.94 -18.74
CA GLU A 22 34.77 4.91 -17.82
C GLU A 22 34.08 4.93 -16.43
N ARG A 23 33.54 6.07 -15.99
CA ARG A 23 32.82 6.20 -14.70
C ARG A 23 31.29 6.07 -14.80
N GLY A 24 30.73 5.72 -15.96
CA GLY A 24 29.30 5.42 -16.10
C GLY A 24 28.37 6.61 -15.80
N GLY A 25 28.74 7.83 -16.23
CA GLY A 25 27.97 9.06 -15.99
C GLY A 25 27.05 9.48 -17.15
N SER A 26 25.74 9.51 -16.87
CA SER A 26 24.65 10.20 -17.59
C SER A 26 24.52 10.03 -19.12
N GLY A 27 23.97 8.88 -19.53
CA GLY A 27 23.03 8.83 -20.64
C GLY A 27 21.71 8.33 -20.10
N LEU A 28 20.61 9.04 -20.40
CA LEU A 28 19.21 8.68 -20.11
C LEU A 28 19.07 7.26 -19.56
N GLY A 29 18.69 7.13 -18.29
CA GLY A 29 18.46 5.81 -17.71
C GLY A 29 17.49 5.05 -18.61
N VAL A 30 17.68 3.73 -18.71
CA VAL A 30 16.77 2.86 -19.49
C VAL A 30 15.30 3.14 -19.13
N ASN A 31 15.04 3.49 -17.87
CA ASN A 31 13.74 3.90 -17.37
C ASN A 31 13.25 5.25 -17.91
N ASP A 32 14.13 6.26 -18.07
CA ASP A 32 13.77 7.56 -18.66
C ASP A 32 13.45 7.46 -20.16
N LEU A 33 14.19 6.58 -20.86
CA LEU A 33 13.95 6.33 -22.28
C LEU A 33 12.64 5.54 -22.49
N LEU A 34 12.36 4.55 -21.62
CA LEU A 34 11.10 3.82 -21.61
C LEU A 34 9.90 4.73 -21.28
N ALA A 35 10.04 5.60 -20.28
CA ALA A 35 9.01 6.58 -19.93
C ALA A 35 8.68 7.51 -21.12
N ARG A 36 9.69 7.98 -21.86
CA ARG A 36 9.50 8.84 -23.03
C ARG A 36 8.88 8.11 -24.22
N VAL A 37 9.25 6.85 -24.46
CA VAL A 37 8.67 6.03 -25.55
C VAL A 37 7.22 5.66 -25.25
N MET A 38 6.87 5.42 -23.98
CA MET A 38 5.49 5.15 -23.57
C MET A 38 4.61 6.41 -23.59
N GLN A 39 5.13 7.58 -23.21
CA GLN A 39 4.43 8.87 -23.34
C GLN A 39 4.14 9.25 -24.80
N ALA A 40 5.06 8.97 -25.73
CA ALA A 40 4.87 9.23 -27.15
C ALA A 40 3.82 8.33 -27.82
N ALA A 41 3.34 7.28 -27.14
CA ALA A 41 2.35 6.34 -27.64
C ALA A 41 0.91 6.61 -27.15
N ALA A 42 0.68 7.71 -26.41
CA ALA A 42 -0.65 8.15 -25.99
C ALA A 42 -1.40 8.87 -27.14
N PRO A 43 -2.72 8.68 -27.30
CA PRO A 43 -3.50 9.38 -28.31
C PRO A 43 -3.63 10.88 -27.98
N PRO A 44 -3.77 11.78 -28.99
CA PRO A 44 -4.12 13.17 -28.72
C PRO A 44 -5.53 13.24 -28.13
N GLU A 45 -5.74 14.12 -27.15
CA GLU A 45 -7.04 14.38 -26.53
C GLU A 45 -8.13 14.65 -27.59
N PRO A 46 -9.32 14.03 -27.50
CA PRO A 46 -10.42 14.38 -28.37
C PRO A 46 -11.11 15.66 -27.85
N THR A 47 -11.02 16.70 -28.66
CA THR A 47 -11.83 17.93 -28.55
C THR A 47 -13.33 17.59 -28.58
N ALA A 48 -14.06 18.12 -27.61
CA ALA A 48 -15.50 17.94 -27.44
C ALA A 48 -16.33 18.54 -28.61
N ALA A 49 -17.24 17.75 -29.17
CA ALA A 49 -18.39 18.24 -29.95
C ALA A 49 -19.56 17.22 -29.98
N GLY A 50 -20.66 17.57 -29.30
CA GLY A 50 -22.03 17.59 -29.83
C GLY A 50 -22.77 16.31 -30.28
N ALA A 51 -23.75 15.92 -29.44
CA ALA A 51 -25.17 15.59 -29.75
C ALA A 51 -25.57 14.44 -30.72
N GLY A 52 -26.57 13.64 -30.28
CA GLY A 52 -27.50 12.97 -31.20
C GLY A 52 -28.16 11.68 -30.68
N ALA A 53 -29.49 11.70 -30.55
CA ALA A 53 -30.37 10.63 -30.06
C ALA A 53 -30.62 9.48 -31.05
N GLY A 54 -31.20 8.36 -30.58
CA GLY A 54 -31.80 7.35 -31.46
C GLY A 54 -32.21 6.04 -30.77
N ALA A 55 -33.48 5.66 -30.93
CA ALA A 55 -34.20 4.57 -30.26
C ALA A 55 -34.20 3.23 -31.01
N GLY A 56 -34.77 2.17 -30.40
CA GLY A 56 -35.29 0.97 -31.08
C GLY A 56 -34.95 -0.35 -30.36
N THR A 57 -35.82 -0.92 -29.51
CA THR A 57 -36.98 -1.83 -29.77
C THR A 57 -36.65 -3.33 -29.93
N GLY A 58 -37.35 -4.14 -29.12
CA GLY A 58 -37.89 -5.47 -29.46
C GLY A 58 -37.09 -6.68 -28.95
N ALA A 59 -37.66 -7.82 -28.55
CA ALA A 59 -38.96 -8.27 -28.04
C ALA A 59 -38.92 -9.82 -28.01
N GLY A 60 -39.61 -10.43 -27.04
CA GLY A 60 -40.23 -11.76 -27.15
C GLY A 60 -39.43 -12.97 -26.68
N THR A 61 -39.99 -14.07 -26.13
CA THR A 61 -41.34 -14.45 -25.63
C THR A 61 -41.30 -15.98 -25.32
N GLY A 62 -42.12 -16.45 -24.38
CA GLY A 62 -42.66 -17.84 -24.30
C GLY A 62 -42.15 -18.66 -23.10
N ALA A 63 -42.91 -18.94 -22.01
CA ALA A 63 -44.18 -19.69 -21.86
C ALA A 63 -44.00 -21.21 -22.16
N SER A 64 -44.50 -22.21 -21.41
CA SER A 64 -45.53 -22.30 -20.35
C SER A 64 -45.75 -23.78 -19.92
N ALA A 65 -46.26 -23.96 -18.69
CA ALA A 65 -47.27 -24.96 -18.22
C ALA A 65 -46.88 -26.48 -18.17
N ASP A 66 -47.46 -27.37 -17.35
CA ASP A 66 -48.83 -27.41 -16.79
C ASP A 66 -49.06 -28.53 -15.71
N GLY A 67 -50.15 -28.41 -14.92
CA GLY A 67 -50.95 -29.48 -14.24
C GLY A 67 -50.46 -30.02 -12.87
N GLY A 68 -51.17 -30.00 -11.72
CA GLY A 68 -52.61 -30.05 -11.35
C GLY A 68 -53.05 -31.49 -10.94
N PRO A 69 -54.14 -31.77 -10.18
CA PRO A 69 -54.85 -31.05 -9.09
C PRO A 69 -55.45 -31.97 -7.93
N ALA A 70 -56.21 -31.34 -7.00
CA ALA A 70 -57.42 -31.80 -6.24
C ALA A 70 -57.28 -32.91 -5.15
N ASP A 71 -58.01 -32.99 -4.00
CA ASP A 71 -59.42 -32.73 -3.59
C ASP A 71 -59.47 -32.58 -2.02
N VAL A 72 -60.24 -31.70 -1.33
CA VAL A 72 -61.71 -31.54 -1.06
C VAL A 72 -62.22 -32.13 0.30
N ALA A 73 -62.89 -31.24 1.08
CA ALA A 73 -64.01 -31.44 2.04
C ALA A 73 -63.81 -32.12 3.43
N VAL A 74 -64.53 -31.87 4.54
CA VAL A 74 -65.38 -30.77 5.09
C VAL A 74 -66.01 -31.23 6.45
N LEU A 75 -66.14 -30.29 7.42
CA LEU A 75 -67.12 -30.10 8.56
C LEU A 75 -67.37 -31.21 9.66
N VAL A 76 -67.14 -30.96 10.98
CA VAL A 76 -68.07 -30.44 12.08
C VAL A 76 -68.58 -31.58 13.02
N PRO A 77 -69.11 -31.41 14.29
CA PRO A 77 -69.19 -30.30 15.28
C PRO A 77 -68.74 -30.59 16.76
N ALA A 78 -68.55 -29.49 17.51
CA ALA A 78 -68.94 -29.10 18.90
C ALA A 78 -69.13 -30.08 20.09
N GLY A 79 -68.65 -29.65 21.28
CA GLY A 79 -69.26 -29.96 22.59
C GLY A 79 -68.33 -29.74 23.81
N PRO A 80 -68.80 -29.19 24.97
CA PRO A 80 -67.98 -28.51 25.99
C PRO A 80 -67.68 -29.39 27.24
N GLU A 81 -66.82 -28.91 28.17
CA GLU A 81 -66.94 -28.99 29.65
C GLU A 81 -65.59 -28.77 30.37
N THR A 82 -65.50 -27.71 31.18
CA THR A 82 -65.31 -27.68 32.67
C THR A 82 -63.87 -27.63 33.19
N THR A 83 -63.63 -26.57 33.98
CA THR A 83 -62.42 -26.30 34.78
C THR A 83 -62.48 -27.03 36.13
N PRO A 84 -61.32 -27.36 36.73
CA PRO A 84 -61.06 -26.78 38.05
C PRO A 84 -59.60 -26.31 38.22
N ALA A 85 -59.43 -25.24 39.02
CA ALA A 85 -58.14 -24.59 39.33
C ALA A 85 -57.21 -25.44 40.22
N PRO A 86 -55.89 -25.22 40.15
CA PRO A 86 -55.21 -24.73 41.37
C PRO A 86 -53.99 -23.78 41.18
N ALA A 87 -53.71 -23.09 42.29
CA ALA A 87 -52.48 -22.41 42.74
C ALA A 87 -52.07 -21.05 42.12
N PRO A 88 -51.72 -20.03 42.96
CA PRO A 88 -51.37 -18.71 42.48
C PRO A 88 -49.97 -18.71 41.84
N ALA A 89 -49.90 -18.20 40.62
CA ALA A 89 -48.65 -17.96 39.91
C ALA A 89 -47.79 -16.91 40.63
N PRO A 90 -46.45 -17.02 40.57
CA PRO A 90 -45.55 -16.03 41.14
C PRO A 90 -45.78 -14.66 40.47
N VAL A 91 -45.79 -13.61 41.29
CA VAL A 91 -45.93 -12.22 40.84
C VAL A 91 -44.74 -11.89 39.93
N PRO A 92 -44.96 -11.49 38.66
CA PRO A 92 -43.87 -11.06 37.79
C PRO A 92 -43.30 -9.74 38.32
N GLY A 93 -41.97 -9.68 38.44
CA GLY A 93 -41.25 -8.43 38.74
C GLY A 93 -41.48 -7.38 37.64
N PRO A 94 -41.26 -6.08 37.93
CA PRO A 94 -41.56 -5.01 36.98
C PRO A 94 -40.60 -5.04 35.77
N PRO A 95 -41.04 -4.53 34.60
CA PRO A 95 -40.29 -4.54 33.35
C PRO A 95 -38.99 -3.71 33.43
N ILE A 96 -37.93 -4.15 32.74
CA ILE A 96 -36.67 -3.40 32.64
C ILE A 96 -36.88 -2.23 31.67
N GLN A 97 -37.18 -1.05 32.22
CA GLN A 97 -37.31 0.22 31.49
C GLN A 97 -36.17 1.21 31.81
N ASP A 98 -35.18 0.79 32.58
CA ASP A 98 -34.15 1.67 33.11
C ASP A 98 -32.85 1.55 32.30
N LEU A 99 -32.51 2.63 31.57
CA LEU A 99 -31.29 2.77 30.79
C LEU A 99 -30.04 2.40 31.62
N ASP A 100 -30.00 2.82 32.89
CA ASP A 100 -28.86 2.58 33.76
C ASP A 100 -28.71 1.11 34.13
N ARG A 101 -29.84 0.41 34.29
CA ARG A 101 -29.83 -1.03 34.55
C ARG A 101 -29.40 -1.83 33.33
N LEU A 102 -29.90 -1.49 32.14
CA LEU A 102 -29.48 -2.16 30.90
C LEU A 102 -28.00 -1.88 30.60
N ALA A 103 -27.55 -0.64 30.78
CA ALA A 103 -26.14 -0.29 30.65
C ALA A 103 -25.23 -1.07 31.60
N ALA A 104 -25.67 -1.30 32.85
CA ALA A 104 -24.92 -2.11 33.81
C ALA A 104 -24.82 -3.58 33.40
N VAL A 105 -25.88 -4.17 32.85
CA VAL A 105 -25.87 -5.57 32.37
C VAL A 105 -24.97 -5.74 31.15
N ILE A 106 -25.03 -4.80 30.20
CA ILE A 106 -24.11 -4.78 29.05
C ILE A 106 -22.66 -4.62 29.53
N ALA A 107 -22.42 -3.76 30.53
CA ALA A 107 -21.08 -3.54 31.08
C ALA A 107 -20.50 -4.80 31.75
N ASP A 108 -21.32 -5.55 32.49
CA ASP A 108 -20.92 -6.84 33.08
C ASP A 108 -20.57 -7.86 32.00
N THR A 109 -21.40 -7.96 30.96
CA THR A 109 -21.19 -8.86 29.82
C THR A 109 -19.90 -8.51 29.07
N ALA A 110 -19.71 -7.24 28.74
CA ALA A 110 -18.52 -6.73 28.07
C ALA A 110 -17.25 -6.91 28.91
N GLY A 111 -17.35 -6.76 30.24
CA GLY A 111 -16.25 -6.97 31.18
C GLY A 111 -15.57 -8.34 31.07
N ARG A 112 -16.32 -9.39 30.69
CA ARG A 112 -15.82 -10.78 30.57
C ARG A 112 -14.76 -10.94 29.49
N PHE A 113 -14.77 -10.09 28.47
CA PHE A 113 -13.85 -10.15 27.33
C PHE A 113 -12.66 -9.17 27.47
N LEU A 114 -12.54 -8.51 28.62
CA LEU A 114 -11.49 -7.54 28.88
C LEU A 114 -10.41 -8.12 29.80
N PRO A 115 -9.13 -7.73 29.62
CA PRO A 115 -8.05 -8.18 30.51
C PRO A 115 -8.30 -7.84 31.99
N GLY A 116 -9.06 -6.77 32.26
CA GLY A 116 -9.41 -6.33 33.61
C GLY A 116 -10.65 -7.01 34.20
N GLY A 117 -11.41 -7.80 33.43
CA GLY A 117 -12.62 -8.49 33.90
C GLY A 117 -13.80 -7.58 34.25
N HIS A 118 -13.73 -6.28 34.00
CA HIS A 118 -14.77 -5.30 34.32
C HIS A 118 -14.78 -4.14 33.31
N LEU A 119 -15.96 -3.57 33.09
CA LEU A 119 -16.17 -2.35 32.31
C LEU A 119 -17.15 -1.44 33.06
N ALA A 120 -16.91 -0.13 33.06
CA ALA A 120 -17.89 0.82 33.59
C ALA A 120 -18.99 1.10 32.53
N PRO A 121 -20.23 1.45 32.93
CA PRO A 121 -21.31 1.72 31.96
C PRO A 121 -21.02 2.82 30.93
N ASP A 122 -20.13 3.76 31.27
CA ASP A 122 -19.66 4.85 30.39
C ASP A 122 -18.30 4.59 29.73
N ALA A 123 -17.62 3.52 30.09
CA ALA A 123 -16.31 3.21 29.54
C ALA A 123 -16.46 2.53 28.19
N ASP A 124 -15.68 2.97 27.21
CA ASP A 124 -15.63 2.33 25.90
C ASP A 124 -14.87 1.00 26.00
N PHE A 125 -15.46 -0.06 25.45
CA PHE A 125 -14.91 -1.41 25.47
C PHE A 125 -13.49 -1.49 24.89
N PHE A 126 -13.22 -0.79 23.78
CA PHE A 126 -11.91 -0.85 23.11
C PHE A 126 -10.85 -0.09 23.91
N ASP A 127 -11.22 1.02 24.55
CA ASP A 127 -10.32 1.77 25.41
C ASP A 127 -9.93 0.99 26.68
N ALA A 128 -10.81 0.11 27.14
CA ALA A 128 -10.56 -0.82 28.24
C ALA A 128 -9.72 -2.06 27.84
N GLY A 129 -9.28 -2.14 26.59
CA GLY A 129 -8.41 -3.21 26.09
C GLY A 129 -9.12 -4.30 25.28
N GLY A 130 -10.40 -4.09 24.94
CA GLY A 130 -11.13 -4.97 24.03
C GLY A 130 -10.54 -4.93 22.62
N SER A 131 -10.40 -6.10 22.00
CA SER A 131 -9.97 -6.21 20.60
C SER A 131 -11.18 -6.28 19.66
N SER A 132 -10.96 -6.13 18.36
CA SER A 132 -12.01 -6.36 17.36
C SER A 132 -12.55 -7.80 17.38
N VAL A 133 -11.73 -8.79 17.77
CA VAL A 133 -12.17 -10.18 17.90
C VAL A 133 -13.10 -10.30 19.10
N ASN A 134 -12.72 -9.71 20.23
CA ASN A 134 -13.52 -9.69 21.45
C ASN A 134 -14.85 -8.96 21.23
N ALA A 135 -14.91 -7.99 20.32
CA ALA A 135 -16.15 -7.29 19.97
C ALA A 135 -17.15 -8.18 19.21
N VAL A 136 -16.67 -9.08 18.34
CA VAL A 136 -17.52 -10.07 17.68
C VAL A 136 -18.11 -11.04 18.70
N GLU A 137 -17.27 -11.53 19.62
CA GLU A 137 -17.71 -12.40 20.72
C GLU A 137 -18.71 -11.69 21.65
N LEU A 138 -18.48 -10.40 21.92
CA LEU A 138 -19.40 -9.58 22.70
C LEU A 138 -20.76 -9.46 22.01
N VAL A 139 -20.81 -9.13 20.72
CA VAL A 139 -22.08 -9.02 19.97
C VAL A 139 -22.85 -10.34 20.01
N ALA A 140 -22.19 -11.45 19.71
CA ALA A 140 -22.80 -12.78 19.80
C ALA A 140 -23.35 -13.07 21.20
N THR A 141 -22.63 -12.69 22.25
CA THR A 141 -23.05 -12.89 23.64
C THR A 141 -24.22 -11.97 24.04
N LEU A 142 -24.25 -10.73 23.54
CA LEU A 142 -25.37 -9.81 23.78
C LEU A 142 -26.65 -10.32 23.12
N GLU A 143 -26.55 -10.90 21.92
CA GLU A 143 -27.67 -11.56 21.25
C GLU A 143 -28.11 -12.81 22.02
N ASP A 144 -27.17 -13.72 22.32
CA ASP A 144 -27.46 -15.00 22.97
C ASP A 144 -28.00 -14.85 24.41
N GLU A 145 -27.40 -13.99 25.23
CA GLU A 145 -27.74 -13.86 26.65
C GLU A 145 -28.80 -12.78 26.92
N LEU A 146 -28.81 -11.68 26.16
CA LEU A 146 -29.70 -10.54 26.41
C LEU A 146 -30.78 -10.38 25.33
N GLY A 147 -30.79 -11.19 24.27
CA GLY A 147 -31.69 -11.00 23.13
C GLY A 147 -31.48 -9.65 22.46
N MET A 148 -30.29 -9.05 22.60
CA MET A 148 -29.93 -7.77 22.04
C MET A 148 -29.26 -7.97 20.69
N GLU A 149 -30.02 -7.82 19.61
CA GLU A 149 -29.51 -7.79 18.24
C GLU A 149 -28.78 -6.46 18.00
N VAL A 150 -27.50 -6.41 18.34
CA VAL A 150 -26.67 -5.22 18.12
C VAL A 150 -25.84 -5.43 16.88
N ASP A 151 -25.93 -4.50 15.92
CA ASP A 151 -25.04 -4.52 14.75
C ASP A 151 -23.58 -4.33 15.21
N LEU A 152 -22.67 -5.14 14.68
CA LEU A 152 -21.24 -5.00 14.96
C LEU A 152 -20.71 -3.62 14.57
N ASP A 153 -21.28 -3.01 13.52
CA ASP A 153 -20.98 -1.64 13.11
C ASP A 153 -21.36 -0.63 14.19
N GLU A 154 -22.44 -0.88 14.94
CA GLU A 154 -22.86 -0.02 16.05
C GLU A 154 -21.90 -0.10 17.24
N VAL A 155 -21.35 -1.29 17.51
CA VAL A 155 -20.33 -1.50 18.55
C VAL A 155 -19.05 -0.78 18.17
N PHE A 156 -18.55 -0.96 16.95
CA PHE A 156 -17.36 -0.25 16.50
C PHE A 156 -17.54 1.27 16.49
N ALA A 157 -18.74 1.77 16.20
CA ALA A 157 -19.04 3.19 16.21
C ALA A 157 -19.03 3.81 17.63
N ASP A 158 -19.48 3.07 18.64
CA ASP A 158 -19.40 3.48 20.06
C ASP A 158 -19.68 2.26 20.96
N ALA A 159 -18.66 1.71 21.60
CA ALA A 159 -18.79 0.49 22.39
C ALA A 159 -19.08 0.74 23.87
N ARG A 160 -19.56 1.94 24.24
CA ARG A 160 -19.98 2.22 25.62
C ARG A 160 -21.30 1.50 25.93
N PRO A 161 -21.38 0.74 27.03
CA PRO A 161 -22.60 0.03 27.42
C PRO A 161 -23.85 0.91 27.48
N ARG A 162 -23.73 2.15 28.00
CA ARG A 162 -24.85 3.10 28.04
C ARG A 162 -25.29 3.56 26.66
N SER A 163 -24.36 3.76 25.72
CA SER A 163 -24.69 4.11 24.33
C SER A 163 -25.39 2.97 23.60
N LEU A 164 -24.94 1.73 23.82
CA LEU A 164 -25.58 0.53 23.27
C LEU A 164 -26.98 0.34 23.85
N ALA A 165 -27.13 0.45 25.17
CA ALA A 165 -28.43 0.38 25.85
C ALA A 165 -29.41 1.43 25.34
N ARG A 166 -28.96 2.69 25.18
CA ARG A 166 -29.80 3.78 24.69
C ARG A 166 -30.28 3.52 23.27
N ARG A 167 -29.38 3.14 22.36
CA ARG A 167 -29.72 2.84 20.96
C ARG A 167 -30.70 1.69 20.86
N TRP A 168 -30.43 0.61 21.59
CA TRP A 168 -31.33 -0.55 21.65
C TRP A 168 -32.73 -0.15 22.12
N LEU A 169 -32.86 0.63 23.19
CA LEU A 169 -34.15 1.09 23.71
C LEU A 169 -34.89 2.04 22.74
N GLN A 170 -34.16 2.85 21.96
CA GLN A 170 -34.73 3.70 20.91
C GLN A 170 -35.29 2.87 19.74
N VAL A 171 -34.59 1.81 19.33
CA VAL A 171 -35.02 0.92 18.23
C VAL A 171 -36.19 0.03 18.64
N THR A 172 -36.17 -0.50 19.86
CA THR A 172 -37.19 -1.44 20.37
C THR A 172 -38.42 -0.76 21.00
N GLY A 173 -38.43 0.57 21.11
CA GLY A 173 -39.52 1.29 21.78
C GLY A 173 -39.70 0.90 23.26
N GLY A 174 -38.64 0.39 23.90
CA GLY A 174 -38.66 -0.06 25.30
C GLY A 174 -39.30 -1.43 25.55
N THR A 175 -39.22 -2.37 24.59
CA THR A 175 -39.67 -3.76 24.84
C THR A 175 -38.74 -4.45 25.86
N PRO A 176 -39.25 -5.29 26.78
CA PRO A 176 -38.44 -5.84 27.87
C PRO A 176 -37.43 -6.87 27.38
N VAL A 177 -36.17 -6.72 27.80
CA VAL A 177 -35.16 -7.80 27.76
C VAL A 177 -35.55 -8.87 28.79
N PRO A 178 -35.62 -10.17 28.44
CA PRO A 178 -35.91 -11.22 29.40
C PRO A 178 -34.84 -11.27 30.50
N ALA A 179 -35.26 -11.33 31.76
CA ALA A 179 -34.34 -11.41 32.88
C ALA A 179 -33.66 -12.79 32.93
N VAL A 180 -32.34 -12.85 32.77
CA VAL A 180 -31.57 -14.07 32.99
C VAL A 180 -31.35 -14.27 34.49
N THR A 181 -31.99 -15.28 35.05
CA THR A 181 -31.62 -15.87 36.35
C THR A 181 -30.56 -16.95 36.12
N ALA A 182 -29.44 -16.85 36.82
CA ALA A 182 -28.40 -17.86 36.84
C ALA A 182 -28.90 -19.21 37.42
N SER A 183 -28.96 -20.28 36.60
CA SER A 183 -28.60 -21.67 36.98
C SER A 183 -28.83 -22.72 35.88
N ALA A 184 -27.74 -23.47 35.63
CA ALA A 184 -27.63 -24.92 35.45
C ALA A 184 -28.47 -25.69 34.38
N THR A 185 -27.73 -26.15 33.35
CA THR A 185 -27.81 -27.46 32.65
C THR A 185 -29.18 -28.11 32.38
N ALA A 186 -29.58 -28.12 31.09
CA ALA A 186 -30.10 -29.30 30.39
C ALA A 186 -30.24 -29.04 28.88
N THR A 187 -29.64 -29.90 28.05
CA THR A 187 -30.01 -30.15 26.63
C THR A 187 -31.37 -30.88 26.60
N PRO A 188 -32.26 -30.72 25.59
CA PRO A 188 -31.98 -31.27 24.24
C PRO A 188 -32.73 -30.66 23.00
N THR A 189 -32.10 -30.81 21.82
CA THR A 189 -32.60 -31.04 20.41
C THR A 189 -33.68 -30.17 19.71
N PRO A 190 -33.63 -30.09 18.35
CA PRO A 190 -34.13 -28.96 17.56
C PRO A 190 -35.56 -29.15 17.05
N THR A 191 -36.25 -28.02 16.82
CA THR A 191 -37.49 -28.01 16.04
C THR A 191 -37.43 -26.92 14.97
N THR A 192 -37.51 -27.38 13.72
CA THR A 192 -37.76 -26.66 12.47
C THR A 192 -39.10 -25.91 12.53
N THR A 193 -39.24 -24.75 11.88
CA THR A 193 -40.47 -24.20 11.21
C THR A 193 -40.23 -22.73 10.81
N THR A 194 -39.84 -22.46 9.57
CA THR A 194 -40.64 -21.86 8.46
C THR A 194 -41.15 -20.43 8.67
N LEU A 195 -40.69 -19.54 7.77
CA LEU A 195 -41.19 -18.19 7.52
C LEU A 195 -42.56 -18.20 6.80
N PRO A 196 -43.50 -17.29 7.14
CA PRO A 196 -44.57 -16.93 6.25
C PRO A 196 -44.32 -15.58 5.56
N THR A 197 -44.29 -15.64 4.24
CA THR A 197 -44.50 -14.56 3.27
C THR A 197 -45.95 -14.07 3.34
N THR A 198 -46.27 -12.77 3.18
CA THR A 198 -46.90 -12.07 2.02
C THR A 198 -47.91 -11.04 2.58
N PRO A 199 -48.52 -10.11 1.80
CA PRO A 199 -48.12 -9.43 0.56
C PRO A 199 -48.30 -7.90 0.60
N LEU A 200 -47.72 -7.23 -0.40
CA LEU A 200 -48.00 -5.87 -0.83
C LEU A 200 -49.45 -5.69 -1.31
N LEU A 201 -50.08 -4.59 -0.93
CA LEU A 201 -51.30 -4.08 -1.55
C LEU A 201 -51.14 -2.61 -1.94
N THR A 202 -51.46 -2.35 -3.20
CA THR A 202 -51.35 -1.10 -3.96
C THR A 202 -52.55 -0.16 -3.81
N ALA A 203 -52.27 1.13 -4.03
CA ALA A 203 -53.13 2.24 -4.52
C ALA A 203 -53.73 3.20 -3.45
N PRO A 204 -54.13 4.45 -3.80
CA PRO A 204 -53.78 5.34 -4.94
C PRO A 204 -53.33 6.77 -4.50
N LEU A 205 -52.82 7.56 -5.45
CA LEU A 205 -52.57 9.01 -5.34
C LEU A 205 -53.88 9.83 -5.26
N PRO A 206 -53.93 10.90 -4.44
CA PRO A 206 -54.77 12.04 -4.74
C PRO A 206 -54.03 13.40 -4.67
N THR A 207 -54.64 14.33 -5.41
CA THR A 207 -54.20 15.64 -5.87
C THR A 207 -54.23 16.74 -4.81
N LEU A 208 -53.38 17.76 -5.03
CA LEU A 208 -53.23 19.04 -4.32
C LEU A 208 -54.52 19.69 -3.78
N ALA A 209 -54.51 20.02 -2.48
CA ALA A 209 -55.29 21.09 -1.88
C ALA A 209 -54.44 21.85 -0.84
N ARG A 210 -54.34 23.18 -0.99
CA ARG A 210 -53.91 24.11 0.09
C ARG A 210 -55.17 24.60 0.80
N PRO A 211 -55.20 24.66 2.14
CA PRO A 211 -55.00 25.98 2.77
C PRO A 211 -54.39 25.99 4.21
N THR A 212 -53.65 27.08 4.48
CA THR A 212 -53.44 27.80 5.77
C THR A 212 -53.02 27.09 7.06
N ALA A 213 -51.73 27.29 7.39
CA ALA A 213 -51.16 27.78 8.67
C ALA A 213 -51.79 27.38 10.03
N THR A 214 -51.08 26.50 10.74
CA THR A 214 -50.82 26.64 12.18
C THR A 214 -49.39 26.14 12.45
N LEU A 215 -48.49 27.04 12.86
CA LEU A 215 -47.11 26.72 13.23
C LEU A 215 -47.09 25.95 14.55
N ALA A 216 -46.99 24.62 14.48
CA ALA A 216 -46.44 23.77 15.53
C ALA A 216 -44.93 23.63 15.29
N PRO A 217 -44.09 23.48 16.34
CA PRO A 217 -42.63 23.52 16.20
C PRO A 217 -42.15 22.40 15.28
N ALA A 218 -41.42 22.80 14.24
CA ALA A 218 -40.93 21.94 13.18
C ALA A 218 -39.97 20.87 13.71
N ALA A 219 -40.49 19.66 13.86
CA ALA A 219 -39.72 18.44 13.66
C ALA A 219 -39.65 18.19 12.15
N ASP A 220 -38.72 18.84 11.47
CA ASP A 220 -38.30 18.49 10.11
C ASP A 220 -36.89 19.05 9.88
N ALA A 221 -35.91 18.30 10.36
CA ALA A 221 -34.53 18.44 9.90
C ALA A 221 -34.44 17.80 8.50
N THR A 222 -33.94 18.57 7.53
CA THR A 222 -33.55 18.07 6.21
C THR A 222 -32.62 16.85 6.31
N PRO A 223 -32.70 15.85 5.41
CA PRO A 223 -31.97 14.57 5.51
C PRO A 223 -30.52 14.67 5.00
N HIS A 224 -29.70 15.57 5.55
CA HIS A 224 -28.30 15.74 5.15
C HIS A 224 -27.32 15.70 6.34
N SER A 225 -27.60 14.87 7.35
CA SER A 225 -26.63 14.53 8.39
C SER A 225 -26.05 13.14 8.11
N THR A 226 -24.75 13.04 7.82
CA THR A 226 -24.04 11.76 7.69
C THR A 226 -23.19 11.43 8.92
N ALA A 227 -22.71 12.44 9.65
CA ALA A 227 -22.29 12.26 11.04
C ALA A 227 -23.54 12.04 11.92
N ARG A 228 -23.44 11.16 12.93
CA ARG A 228 -24.55 10.96 13.87
C ARG A 228 -24.69 12.20 14.75
N ARG A 229 -25.93 12.51 15.16
CA ARG A 229 -26.22 13.69 15.99
C ARG A 229 -25.40 13.72 17.28
N GLU A 230 -25.24 12.56 17.92
CA GLU A 230 -24.47 12.40 19.16
C GLU A 230 -22.97 12.66 18.96
N ASP A 231 -22.41 12.14 17.85
CA ASP A 231 -21.02 12.41 17.48
C ASP A 231 -20.81 13.90 17.23
N LEU A 232 -21.73 14.56 16.51
CA LEU A 232 -21.69 16.00 16.25
C LEU A 232 -21.73 16.83 17.55
N ASP A 233 -22.67 16.53 18.45
CA ASP A 233 -22.78 17.25 19.73
C ASP A 233 -21.50 17.08 20.56
N GLN A 234 -20.89 15.88 20.56
CA GLN A 234 -19.60 15.65 21.22
C GLN A 234 -18.44 16.40 20.54
N ILE A 235 -18.37 16.37 19.21
CA ILE A 235 -17.35 17.11 18.45
C ILE A 235 -17.41 18.59 18.81
N LEU A 236 -18.60 19.20 18.79
CA LEU A 236 -18.79 20.60 19.15
C LEU A 236 -18.36 20.90 20.60
N ALA A 237 -18.66 20.01 21.54
CA ALA A 237 -18.22 20.12 22.92
C ALA A 237 -16.68 20.07 23.05
N ASP A 238 -16.02 19.24 22.23
CA ASP A 238 -14.56 19.12 22.21
C ASP A 238 -13.89 20.36 21.60
N LEU A 239 -14.47 20.92 20.54
CA LEU A 239 -14.00 22.18 19.96
C LEU A 239 -14.04 23.31 20.98
N ALA A 240 -15.04 23.34 21.86
CA ALA A 240 -15.16 24.34 22.93
C ALA A 240 -14.10 24.18 24.04
N LEU A 241 -13.36 23.06 24.09
CA LEU A 241 -12.23 22.92 25.01
C LEU A 241 -11.02 23.74 24.56
N ALA A 242 -10.87 24.00 23.26
CA ALA A 242 -9.81 24.87 22.75
C ALA A 242 -9.93 26.30 23.32
N ASP A 243 -11.16 26.77 23.50
CA ASP A 243 -11.48 28.09 24.06
C ASP A 243 -11.09 28.21 25.55
N ARG A 244 -10.67 27.11 26.20
CA ARG A 244 -10.17 27.10 27.59
C ARG A 244 -8.65 27.07 27.68
N LEU A 245 -7.94 26.95 26.56
CA LEU A 245 -6.49 26.97 26.55
C LEU A 245 -5.96 28.33 27.03
N PRO A 246 -4.83 28.39 27.73
CA PRO A 246 -4.27 29.65 28.18
C PRO A 246 -3.79 30.49 26.99
N PHE A 247 -3.92 31.81 27.10
CA PHE A 247 -3.28 32.75 26.18
C PHE A 247 -1.77 32.65 26.32
N THR A 248 -1.08 32.61 25.19
CA THR A 248 0.39 32.49 25.14
C THR A 248 0.99 33.53 24.22
N GLY A 249 2.26 33.87 24.48
CA GLY A 249 3.03 34.76 23.61
C GLY A 249 3.54 34.02 22.37
N SER A 250 4.22 34.76 21.48
CA SER A 250 4.90 34.13 20.36
C SER A 250 6.14 33.35 20.83
N PRO A 251 6.38 32.15 20.30
CA PRO A 251 7.63 31.43 20.54
C PRO A 251 8.81 32.17 19.92
N GLU A 252 10.00 31.90 20.43
CA GLU A 252 11.23 32.40 19.84
C GLU A 252 11.46 31.71 18.47
N PRO A 253 11.72 32.46 17.38
CA PRO A 253 11.85 31.88 16.04
C PRO A 253 13.25 31.28 15.85
N LEU A 254 13.56 30.21 16.59
CA LEU A 254 14.82 29.49 16.51
C LEU A 254 14.59 28.00 16.21
N PRO A 255 15.47 27.36 15.43
CA PRO A 255 15.43 25.91 15.26
C PRO A 255 15.42 25.18 16.62
N PRO A 256 14.53 24.21 16.83
CA PRO A 256 14.30 23.65 18.15
C PRO A 256 15.46 22.72 18.57
N ARG A 257 15.91 22.85 19.83
CA ARG A 257 16.97 22.01 20.41
C ARG A 257 16.43 20.97 21.38
N ARG A 258 15.23 21.15 21.93
CA ARG A 258 14.53 20.21 22.81
C ARG A 258 13.13 19.99 22.28
N VAL A 259 12.88 18.80 21.72
CA VAL A 259 11.63 18.48 21.03
C VAL A 259 10.91 17.36 21.77
N LEU A 260 9.63 17.54 22.10
CA LEU A 260 8.77 16.44 22.50
C LEU A 260 8.18 15.81 21.23
N LEU A 261 8.37 14.51 21.05
CA LEU A 261 7.80 13.72 19.97
C LEU A 261 6.85 12.67 20.55
N THR A 262 5.57 12.77 20.21
CA THR A 262 4.62 11.69 20.47
C THR A 262 4.55 10.74 19.27
N GLY A 263 4.20 9.48 19.49
CA GLY A 263 4.02 8.52 18.38
C GLY A 263 5.32 7.99 17.79
N ALA A 264 6.45 8.13 18.50
CA ALA A 264 7.77 7.65 18.07
C ALA A 264 7.85 6.14 17.83
N THR A 265 6.89 5.36 18.33
CA THR A 265 6.79 3.90 18.07
C THR A 265 5.90 3.56 16.86
N GLY A 266 5.24 4.56 16.26
CA GLY A 266 4.45 4.39 15.04
C GLY A 266 5.32 4.49 13.79
N PHE A 267 4.75 4.18 12.63
CA PHE A 267 5.50 4.19 11.36
C PHE A 267 6.11 5.56 11.04
N LEU A 268 5.30 6.58 10.78
CA LEU A 268 5.81 7.94 10.50
C LEU A 268 6.66 8.51 11.64
N GLY A 269 6.22 8.35 12.89
CA GLY A 269 6.93 8.89 14.06
C GLY A 269 8.34 8.30 14.25
N SER A 270 8.54 7.02 13.89
CA SER A 270 9.85 6.36 13.89
C SER A 270 10.81 6.98 12.88
N HIS A 271 10.33 7.28 11.67
CA HIS A 271 11.11 7.95 10.63
C HIS A 271 11.40 9.41 11.00
N MET A 272 10.41 10.14 11.50
CA MET A 272 10.57 11.52 11.95
C MET A 272 11.57 11.67 13.09
N LEU A 273 11.60 10.71 14.03
CA LEU A 273 12.61 10.67 15.08
C LEU A 273 14.02 10.69 14.49
N LEU A 274 14.30 9.82 13.51
CA LEU A 274 15.62 9.75 12.90
C LEU A 274 15.94 10.97 12.03
N ASP A 275 14.97 11.52 11.32
CA ASP A 275 15.20 12.72 10.51
C ASP A 275 15.43 13.96 11.38
N LEU A 276 14.72 14.09 12.51
CA LEU A 276 15.02 15.12 13.53
C LEU A 276 16.46 14.99 14.00
N LEU A 277 16.91 13.78 14.35
CA LEU A 277 18.28 13.56 14.82
C LEU A 277 19.35 13.81 13.75
N ARG A 278 19.09 13.42 12.50
CA ARG A 278 20.05 13.55 11.39
C ARG A 278 20.23 14.98 10.91
N HIS A 279 19.19 15.80 11.05
CA HIS A 279 19.13 17.09 10.37
C HIS A 279 18.84 18.27 11.28
N SER A 280 18.96 18.06 12.58
CA SER A 280 19.01 19.11 13.59
C SER A 280 19.98 18.70 14.69
N ASP A 281 20.26 19.62 15.61
CA ASP A 281 20.97 19.34 16.87
C ASP A 281 20.01 19.05 18.03
N ALA A 282 18.74 18.75 17.74
CA ALA A 282 17.72 18.51 18.75
C ALA A 282 18.00 17.27 19.63
N HIS A 283 17.74 17.41 20.92
CA HIS A 283 17.50 16.30 21.83
C HIS A 283 15.99 16.00 21.82
N VAL A 284 15.62 14.74 21.59
CA VAL A 284 14.23 14.35 21.39
C VAL A 284 13.72 13.58 22.60
N TYR A 285 12.65 14.08 23.21
CA TYR A 285 11.90 13.41 24.26
C TYR A 285 10.78 12.60 23.61
N CYS A 286 10.85 11.28 23.67
CA CYS A 286 9.86 10.39 23.06
C CYS A 286 8.84 9.92 24.09
N LEU A 287 7.59 10.34 23.96
CA LEU A 287 6.50 9.83 24.80
C LEU A 287 6.09 8.43 24.33
N VAL A 288 6.22 7.43 25.20
CA VAL A 288 5.96 6.03 24.88
C VAL A 288 5.08 5.37 25.95
N ARG A 289 4.01 4.70 25.51
CA ARG A 289 3.14 3.95 26.42
C ARG A 289 3.85 2.70 26.93
N ALA A 290 4.21 2.71 28.20
CA ALA A 290 4.85 1.60 28.89
C ALA A 290 4.63 1.76 30.42
N PRO A 291 4.73 0.68 31.20
CA PRO A 291 4.61 0.74 32.65
C PRO A 291 5.76 1.52 33.32
N ASP A 292 6.95 1.51 32.71
CA ASP A 292 8.17 2.13 33.22
C ASP A 292 9.11 2.51 32.07
N GLU A 293 10.21 3.19 32.42
CA GLU A 293 11.21 3.70 31.46
C GLU A 293 11.93 2.57 30.71
N GLU A 294 12.28 1.47 31.39
CA GLU A 294 12.99 0.35 30.76
C GLU A 294 12.12 -0.31 29.67
N ALA A 295 10.86 -0.58 29.98
CA ALA A 295 9.88 -1.08 29.03
C ALA A 295 9.61 -0.08 27.90
N ALA A 296 9.62 1.24 28.19
CA ALA A 296 9.46 2.28 27.19
C ALA A 296 10.62 2.28 26.18
N VAL A 297 11.85 2.22 26.67
CA VAL A 297 13.07 2.13 25.86
C VAL A 297 13.07 0.87 25.00
N ALA A 298 12.74 -0.29 25.60
CA ALA A 298 12.66 -1.55 24.88
C ALA A 298 11.62 -1.49 23.75
N ARG A 299 10.44 -0.91 24.02
CA ARG A 299 9.37 -0.75 23.03
C ARG A 299 9.78 0.16 21.88
N LEU A 300 10.45 1.29 22.16
CA LEU A 300 10.96 2.17 21.11
C LEU A 300 12.03 1.49 20.26
N ALA A 301 12.96 0.78 20.91
CA ALA A 301 14.00 0.03 20.23
C ALA A 301 13.42 -1.05 19.30
N GLU A 302 12.37 -1.75 19.74
CA GLU A 302 11.69 -2.76 18.95
C GLU A 302 10.95 -2.15 17.76
N ALA A 303 10.23 -1.04 17.95
CA ALA A 303 9.55 -0.34 16.87
C ALA A 303 10.53 0.10 15.77
N LEU A 304 11.67 0.69 16.15
CA LEU A 304 12.68 1.10 15.17
C LEU A 304 13.26 -0.11 14.42
N ARG A 305 13.58 -1.21 15.11
CA ARG A 305 14.04 -2.44 14.45
C ARG A 305 13.01 -3.00 13.47
N GLY A 306 11.73 -2.99 13.85
CA GLY A 306 10.63 -3.46 13.00
C GLY A 306 10.51 -2.71 11.67
N TYR A 307 10.89 -1.43 11.65
CA TYR A 307 10.92 -0.61 10.43
C TYR A 307 12.31 -0.53 9.77
N GLU A 308 13.23 -1.43 10.12
CA GLU A 308 14.61 -1.46 9.62
C GLU A 308 15.40 -0.17 9.90
N LEU A 309 15.07 0.49 11.02
CA LEU A 309 15.70 1.73 11.47
C LEU A 309 16.73 1.48 12.58
N PRO A 310 17.86 2.20 12.59
CA PRO A 310 18.93 1.98 13.55
C PRO A 310 18.55 2.42 14.98
N TRP A 311 18.80 1.55 15.95
CA TRP A 311 18.83 1.88 17.38
C TRP A 311 20.26 1.88 17.94
N SER A 312 21.10 2.75 17.37
CA SER A 312 22.53 2.82 17.68
C SER A 312 22.80 3.52 19.03
N SER A 313 24.05 3.47 19.51
CA SER A 313 24.47 4.29 20.66
C SER A 313 24.39 5.79 20.39
N GLU A 314 24.52 6.20 19.13
CA GLU A 314 24.44 7.61 18.72
C GLU A 314 23.01 8.13 18.82
N VAL A 315 22.03 7.35 18.34
CA VAL A 315 20.60 7.66 18.50
C VAL A 315 20.25 7.78 19.98
N ARG A 316 20.64 6.78 20.79
CA ARG A 316 20.36 6.75 22.24
C ARG A 316 20.92 7.95 23.01
N ARG A 317 22.01 8.57 22.55
CA ARG A 317 22.61 9.74 23.23
C ARG A 317 21.77 11.01 23.13
N ARG A 318 20.90 11.10 22.13
CA ARG A 318 20.07 12.29 21.85
C ARG A 318 18.57 12.02 22.02
N VAL A 319 18.22 10.91 22.67
CA VAL A 319 16.84 10.50 22.90
C VAL A 319 16.63 10.22 24.37
N THR A 320 15.60 10.84 24.95
CA THR A 320 15.07 10.49 26.28
C THR A 320 13.69 9.87 26.09
N VAL A 321 13.48 8.66 26.59
CA VAL A 321 12.18 7.98 26.46
C VAL A 321 11.38 8.19 27.74
N LEU A 322 10.19 8.75 27.61
CA LEU A 322 9.30 9.07 28.72
C LEU A 322 8.13 8.07 28.74
N PRO A 323 8.00 7.24 29.80
CA PRO A 323 6.80 6.41 29.97
C PRO A 323 5.59 7.33 30.19
N GLY A 324 4.66 7.32 29.25
CA GLY A 324 3.48 8.18 29.31
C GLY A 324 2.43 7.81 28.26
N ASP A 325 1.23 8.35 28.43
CA ASP A 325 0.07 8.08 27.59
C ASP A 325 -0.65 9.37 27.24
N ILE A 326 -0.73 9.66 25.94
CA ILE A 326 -1.39 10.86 25.42
C ILE A 326 -2.89 10.91 25.78
N ARG A 327 -3.50 9.77 26.11
CA ARG A 327 -4.92 9.70 26.53
C ARG A 327 -5.14 10.16 27.97
N ARG A 328 -4.07 10.29 28.76
CA ARG A 328 -4.15 10.67 30.17
C ARG A 328 -3.93 12.18 30.34
N PRO A 329 -4.55 12.79 31.37
CA PRO A 329 -4.20 14.16 31.77
C PRO A 329 -2.69 14.31 31.94
N ARG A 330 -2.15 15.46 31.52
CA ARG A 330 -0.71 15.75 31.53
C ARG A 330 0.16 14.65 30.92
N LEU A 331 -0.37 13.95 29.91
CA LEU A 331 0.29 12.84 29.20
C LEU A 331 0.63 11.64 30.12
N GLY A 332 0.01 11.56 31.30
CA GLY A 332 0.34 10.55 32.32
C GLY A 332 1.68 10.78 33.03
N LEU A 333 2.28 11.96 32.88
CA LEU A 333 3.54 12.34 33.52
C LEU A 333 3.29 12.86 34.95
N SER A 334 4.31 12.79 35.80
CA SER A 334 4.33 13.47 37.09
C SER A 334 4.30 14.99 36.92
N ASP A 335 3.75 15.71 37.90
CA ASP A 335 3.66 17.17 37.88
C ASP A 335 5.05 17.84 37.74
N GLU A 336 6.07 17.29 38.39
CA GLU A 336 7.45 17.80 38.33
C GLU A 336 8.00 17.73 36.90
N LEU A 337 7.82 16.59 36.24
CA LEU A 337 8.25 16.38 34.86
C LEU A 337 7.44 17.23 33.88
N TRP A 338 6.12 17.35 34.07
CA TRP A 338 5.27 18.23 33.28
C TRP A 338 5.76 19.68 33.33
N HIS A 339 6.01 20.20 34.53
CA HIS A 339 6.52 21.57 34.70
C HIS A 339 7.94 21.75 34.13
N THR A 340 8.79 20.73 34.25
CA THR A 340 10.13 20.74 33.62
C THR A 340 10.01 20.85 32.10
N LEU A 341 9.21 19.98 31.47
CA LEU A 341 8.99 20.01 30.02
C LEU A 341 8.34 21.32 29.55
N ALA A 342 7.39 21.86 30.32
CA ALA A 342 6.76 23.14 30.02
C ALA A 342 7.76 24.31 29.99
N GLY A 343 8.78 24.29 30.87
CA GLY A 343 9.83 25.31 30.92
C GLY A 343 10.94 25.12 29.90
N GLU A 344 11.26 23.87 29.55
CA GLU A 344 12.49 23.54 28.80
C GLU A 344 12.29 23.21 27.32
N LEU A 345 11.13 22.70 26.92
CA LEU A 345 10.91 22.32 25.52
C LEU A 345 10.91 23.55 24.61
N ASP A 346 11.54 23.41 23.44
CA ASP A 346 11.52 24.41 22.37
C ASP A 346 10.38 24.15 21.38
N SER A 347 9.91 22.91 21.25
CA SER A 347 8.85 22.54 20.29
C SER A 347 8.14 21.25 20.72
N VAL A 348 6.86 21.14 20.36
CA VAL A 348 6.03 19.94 20.57
C VAL A 348 5.58 19.41 19.21
N VAL A 349 5.85 18.13 18.94
CA VAL A 349 5.48 17.43 17.70
C VAL A 349 4.50 16.30 18.03
N GLY A 350 3.25 16.50 17.61
CA GLY A 350 2.16 15.55 17.81
C GLY A 350 1.98 14.62 16.62
N VAL A 351 2.57 13.43 16.65
CA VAL A 351 2.38 12.37 15.63
C VAL A 351 1.43 11.27 16.11
N ALA A 352 1.34 11.06 17.43
CA ALA A 352 0.50 10.00 17.98
C ALA A 352 -0.97 10.18 17.59
N ALA A 353 -1.52 9.15 16.94
CA ALA A 353 -2.94 9.00 16.70
C ALA A 353 -3.30 7.50 16.76
N ALA A 354 -4.49 7.19 17.24
CA ALA A 354 -5.14 5.92 16.97
C ALA A 354 -5.70 5.99 15.54
N VAL A 355 -5.18 5.12 14.66
CA VAL A 355 -5.62 4.98 13.27
C VAL A 355 -6.38 3.68 13.17
N ASP A 356 -7.70 3.79 13.11
CA ASP A 356 -8.59 2.64 12.92
C ASP A 356 -9.85 3.15 12.20
N PHE A 357 -10.08 2.66 10.99
CA PHE A 357 -11.19 3.11 10.14
C PHE A 357 -12.52 2.42 10.48
N LEU A 358 -12.48 1.39 11.32
CA LEU A 358 -13.69 0.69 11.78
C LEU A 358 -14.25 1.40 13.02
N ARG A 359 -13.40 1.99 13.86
CA ARG A 359 -13.80 2.66 15.10
C ARG A 359 -14.45 4.03 14.87
N GLY A 360 -15.49 4.32 15.66
CA GLY A 360 -16.17 5.61 15.65
C GLY A 360 -15.44 6.71 16.42
N TYR A 361 -15.99 7.91 16.37
CA TYR A 361 -15.40 9.11 16.96
C TYR A 361 -15.06 8.93 18.44
N HIS A 362 -16.02 8.45 19.24
CA HIS A 362 -15.87 8.36 20.70
C HIS A 362 -14.70 7.50 21.14
N SER A 363 -14.48 6.35 20.50
CA SER A 363 -13.39 5.43 20.85
C SER A 363 -12.01 5.98 20.44
N LEU A 364 -11.94 6.87 19.44
CA LEU A 364 -10.69 7.49 18.97
C LEU A 364 -10.40 8.85 19.63
N ARG A 365 -11.44 9.50 20.17
CA ARG A 365 -11.43 10.86 20.73
C ARG A 365 -10.35 11.09 21.77
N ALA A 366 -10.16 10.15 22.70
CA ALA A 366 -9.20 10.31 23.81
C ALA A 366 -7.75 10.47 23.30
N GLY A 367 -7.37 9.70 22.28
CA GLY A 367 -6.04 9.78 21.69
C GLY A 367 -5.88 10.92 20.69
N ASN A 368 -6.86 11.09 19.80
CA ASN A 368 -6.72 11.94 18.63
C ASN A 368 -7.09 13.41 18.89
N VAL A 369 -8.12 13.65 19.70
CA VAL A 369 -8.67 15.00 19.95
C VAL A 369 -8.19 15.54 21.29
N LEU A 370 -8.50 14.83 22.38
CA LEU A 370 -8.09 15.27 23.72
C LEU A 370 -6.58 15.26 23.87
N GLY A 371 -5.91 14.25 23.33
CA GLY A 371 -4.46 14.19 23.28
C GLY A 371 -3.83 15.41 22.60
N ALA A 372 -4.37 15.83 21.46
CA ALA A 372 -3.92 17.03 20.75
C ALA A 372 -4.12 18.31 21.58
N LEU A 373 -5.26 18.44 22.26
CA LEU A 373 -5.53 19.54 23.18
C LEU A 373 -4.58 19.56 24.39
N THR A 374 -4.24 18.40 24.96
CA THR A 374 -3.24 18.31 26.04
C THR A 374 -1.84 18.70 25.55
N LEU A 375 -1.49 18.39 24.30
CA LEU A 375 -0.23 18.89 23.70
C LEU A 375 -0.27 20.41 23.48
N ALA A 376 -1.41 20.96 23.10
CA ALA A 376 -1.60 22.42 23.03
C ALA A 376 -1.48 23.08 24.40
N GLU A 377 -2.03 22.47 25.45
CA GLU A 377 -1.86 22.92 26.84
C GLU A 377 -0.38 22.95 27.24
N LEU A 378 0.40 21.91 26.92
CA LEU A 378 1.84 21.87 27.19
C LEU A 378 2.61 22.92 26.37
N ALA A 379 2.20 23.17 25.14
CA ALA A 379 2.81 24.16 24.26
C ALA A 379 2.55 25.60 24.74
N SER A 380 1.40 25.85 25.34
CA SER A 380 1.05 27.14 25.95
C SER A 380 1.57 27.29 27.39
N ALA A 381 1.93 26.20 28.07
CA ALA A 381 2.43 26.24 29.45
C ALA A 381 3.91 26.62 29.54
N GLY A 382 4.27 27.41 30.56
CA GLY A 382 5.66 27.81 30.81
C GLY A 382 6.18 28.76 29.73
N ARG A 383 7.21 28.36 28.99
CA ARG A 383 7.72 29.14 27.85
C ARG A 383 6.88 28.84 26.60
N PRO A 384 6.46 29.85 25.81
CA PRO A 384 5.76 29.61 24.55
C PRO A 384 6.60 28.78 23.58
N LYS A 385 5.98 27.79 22.95
CA LYS A 385 6.62 26.89 21.98
C LYS A 385 5.63 26.53 20.86
N PRO A 386 6.07 26.38 19.60
CA PRO A 386 5.19 25.93 18.53
C PRO A 386 4.71 24.49 18.77
N LEU A 387 3.50 24.21 18.31
CA LEU A 387 2.92 22.88 18.19
C LEU A 387 2.85 22.48 16.72
N HIS A 388 3.55 21.42 16.33
CA HIS A 388 3.44 20.82 15.01
C HIS A 388 2.55 19.58 15.11
N HIS A 389 1.38 19.63 14.51
CA HIS A 389 0.39 18.55 14.54
C HIS A 389 0.40 17.78 13.23
N ILE A 390 0.66 16.48 13.28
CA ILE A 390 0.46 15.59 12.14
C ILE A 390 -1.04 15.29 12.03
N SER A 391 -1.70 16.05 11.17
CA SER A 391 -3.08 15.86 10.74
C SER A 391 -3.14 14.79 9.63
N SER A 392 -4.04 14.92 8.66
CA SER A 392 -4.15 14.09 7.48
C SER A 392 -4.98 14.82 6.43
N ILE A 393 -4.81 14.51 5.14
CA ILE A 393 -5.75 14.98 4.11
C ILE A 393 -7.18 14.46 4.33
N ALA A 394 -7.37 13.48 5.22
CA ALA A 394 -8.68 12.98 5.63
C ALA A 394 -9.62 14.07 6.19
N VAL A 395 -9.08 15.23 6.61
CA VAL A 395 -9.88 16.41 6.97
C VAL A 395 -10.72 16.97 5.82
N PHE A 396 -10.45 16.52 4.59
CA PHE A 396 -11.16 16.86 3.35
C PHE A 396 -12.08 15.74 2.84
N ASN A 397 -12.20 14.60 3.52
CA ASN A 397 -12.92 13.40 3.04
C ASN A 397 -14.46 13.55 3.06
N GLU A 398 -15.00 14.62 2.48
CA GLU A 398 -16.40 14.70 2.10
C GLU A 398 -16.60 14.22 0.66
N VAL A 399 -17.64 13.42 0.44
CA VAL A 399 -18.02 12.98 -0.92
C VAL A 399 -18.39 14.20 -1.75
N GLY A 400 -17.71 14.38 -2.88
CA GLY A 400 -17.94 15.50 -3.81
C GLY A 400 -17.15 16.77 -3.51
N ILE A 401 -16.11 16.72 -2.66
CA ILE A 401 -15.22 17.86 -2.48
C ILE A 401 -14.58 18.30 -3.80
N THR A 402 -14.47 19.61 -4.00
CA THR A 402 -14.01 20.19 -5.28
C THR A 402 -12.52 20.48 -5.32
N SER A 403 -11.89 20.72 -4.17
CA SER A 403 -10.46 21.02 -4.05
C SER A 403 -9.91 20.59 -2.69
N MET A 404 -8.60 20.37 -2.62
CA MET A 404 -7.87 19.93 -1.42
C MET A 404 -6.54 20.69 -1.31
N GLY A 405 -6.63 22.02 -1.25
CA GLY A 405 -5.48 22.91 -1.07
C GLY A 405 -5.11 23.15 0.39
N GLU A 406 -3.92 23.69 0.60
CA GLU A 406 -3.38 23.94 1.94
C GLU A 406 -4.20 24.96 2.73
N ASP A 407 -4.76 25.95 2.03
CA ASP A 407 -5.61 27.03 2.58
C ASP A 407 -7.11 26.83 2.29
N ASP A 408 -7.48 25.72 1.65
CA ASP A 408 -8.87 25.42 1.35
C ASP A 408 -9.68 25.14 2.63
N PRO A 409 -10.99 25.41 2.61
CA PRO A 409 -11.85 25.06 3.72
C PRO A 409 -11.84 23.55 3.96
N LEU A 410 -11.78 23.15 5.23
CA LEU A 410 -11.94 21.75 5.62
C LEU A 410 -13.37 21.28 5.30
N ALA A 411 -13.55 19.96 5.24
CA ALA A 411 -14.86 19.36 5.02
C ALA A 411 -15.89 19.86 6.03
N HIS A 412 -17.16 19.87 5.63
CA HIS A 412 -18.23 20.13 6.60
C HIS A 412 -18.36 18.95 7.56
N VAL A 413 -18.36 19.19 8.88
CA VAL A 413 -18.38 18.13 9.90
C VAL A 413 -19.52 17.12 9.69
N ASP A 414 -20.72 17.60 9.33
CA ASP A 414 -21.90 16.76 9.08
C ASP A 414 -21.76 15.81 7.87
N ARG A 415 -20.74 16.02 7.02
CA ARG A 415 -20.44 15.22 5.81
C ARG A 415 -19.33 14.18 6.03
N LEU A 416 -18.70 14.17 7.20
CA LEU A 416 -17.70 13.18 7.55
C LEU A 416 -18.36 11.91 8.10
N VAL A 417 -18.03 10.78 7.48
CA VAL A 417 -18.62 9.48 7.84
C VAL A 417 -17.73 8.68 8.80
N ALA A 418 -16.43 8.60 8.51
CA ALA A 418 -15.52 7.75 9.27
C ALA A 418 -15.10 8.41 10.60
N GLY A 419 -15.08 7.63 11.68
CA GLY A 419 -14.70 8.12 13.01
C GLY A 419 -13.27 8.67 13.05
N TYR A 420 -12.34 8.04 12.33
CA TYR A 420 -10.97 8.54 12.19
C TYR A 420 -10.94 9.93 11.56
N ASP A 421 -11.60 10.13 10.42
CA ASP A 421 -11.68 11.41 9.70
C ASP A 421 -12.28 12.50 10.59
N GLN A 422 -13.38 12.18 11.29
CA GLN A 422 -14.01 13.07 12.26
C GLN A 422 -13.04 13.48 13.38
N THR A 423 -12.26 12.56 13.94
CA THR A 423 -11.29 12.91 14.99
C THR A 423 -10.12 13.74 14.49
N LYS A 424 -9.60 13.48 13.28
CA LYS A 424 -8.54 14.30 12.67
C LYS A 424 -9.05 15.71 12.36
N TRP A 425 -10.26 15.82 11.82
CA TRP A 425 -10.92 17.10 11.58
C TRP A 425 -11.14 17.87 12.88
N ALA A 426 -11.70 17.23 13.91
CA ALA A 426 -11.99 17.86 15.18
C ALA A 426 -10.72 18.35 15.88
N ALA A 427 -9.66 17.54 15.88
CA ALA A 427 -8.36 17.95 16.42
C ALA A 427 -7.80 19.16 15.67
N GLU A 428 -7.80 19.15 14.34
CA GLU A 428 -7.26 20.26 13.56
C GLU A 428 -8.07 21.55 13.75
N VAL A 429 -9.40 21.48 13.75
CA VAL A 429 -10.26 22.64 14.00
C VAL A 429 -10.06 23.19 15.42
N ALA A 430 -9.96 22.32 16.42
CA ALA A 430 -9.69 22.74 17.80
C ALA A 430 -8.32 23.43 17.92
N LEU A 431 -7.29 22.89 17.28
CA LEU A 431 -5.96 23.50 17.28
C LEU A 431 -5.90 24.79 16.45
N ARG A 432 -6.68 24.90 15.37
CA ARG A 432 -6.84 26.16 14.64
C ARG A 432 -7.46 27.25 15.51
N ARG A 433 -8.47 26.93 16.33
CA ARG A 433 -9.01 27.86 17.34
C ARG A 433 -7.97 28.25 18.39
N ALA A 434 -7.10 27.33 18.79
CA ALA A 434 -6.01 27.65 19.72
C ALA A 434 -5.05 28.74 19.18
N ARG A 435 -4.99 28.94 17.85
CA ARG A 435 -4.23 30.07 17.25
C ARG A 435 -4.78 31.42 17.70
N ASP A 436 -6.09 31.54 17.95
CA ASP A 436 -6.72 32.77 18.45
C ASP A 436 -6.23 33.13 19.87
N HIS A 437 -5.68 32.15 20.60
CA HIS A 437 -5.07 32.33 21.91
C HIS A 437 -3.56 32.62 21.84
N GLY A 438 -3.02 32.84 20.63
CA GLY A 438 -1.61 33.13 20.37
C GLY A 438 -0.72 31.90 20.19
N LEU A 439 -1.27 30.68 20.27
CA LEU A 439 -0.48 29.46 20.05
C LEU A 439 -0.10 29.32 18.59
N VAL A 440 1.20 29.15 18.31
CA VAL A 440 1.68 28.84 16.96
C VAL A 440 1.46 27.36 16.67
N VAL A 441 0.44 27.05 15.88
CA VAL A 441 0.12 25.68 15.44
C VAL A 441 0.47 25.51 13.97
N THR A 442 1.24 24.49 13.64
CA THR A 442 1.53 24.06 12.26
C THR A 442 0.81 22.75 11.97
N ALA A 443 -0.08 22.70 10.97
CA ALA A 443 -0.73 21.46 10.57
C ALA A 443 0.01 20.83 9.40
N LEU A 444 0.44 19.58 9.57
CA LEU A 444 1.12 18.79 8.54
C LEU A 444 0.17 17.66 8.14
N ARG A 445 -0.29 17.62 6.89
CA ARG A 445 -1.33 16.71 6.41
C ARG A 445 -0.79 15.68 5.41
N PRO A 446 -0.27 14.54 5.88
CA PRO A 446 0.05 13.42 5.00
C PRO A 446 -1.19 12.90 4.27
N GLY A 447 -0.96 12.43 3.05
CA GLY A 447 -1.84 11.51 2.34
C GLY A 447 -1.66 10.06 2.79
N GLY A 448 -1.87 9.13 1.86
CA GLY A 448 -1.43 7.75 2.05
C GLY A 448 0.09 7.70 2.21
N ILE A 449 0.59 7.04 3.27
CA ILE A 449 2.03 6.95 3.53
C ILE A 449 2.54 5.63 2.96
N GLY A 450 3.23 5.71 1.83
CA GLY A 450 3.88 4.58 1.19
C GLY A 450 5.12 4.09 1.93
N GLY A 451 5.65 2.95 1.50
CA GLY A 451 6.86 2.37 2.07
C GLY A 451 8.10 3.22 1.81
N HIS A 452 9.13 3.00 2.62
CA HIS A 452 10.40 3.71 2.50
C HIS A 452 11.09 3.37 1.17
N THR A 453 11.45 4.37 0.37
CA THR A 453 11.92 4.17 -1.02
C THR A 453 13.13 3.26 -1.17
N ARG A 454 14.00 3.19 -0.15
CA ARG A 454 15.22 2.36 -0.14
C ARG A 454 15.08 0.98 0.50
N THR A 455 14.40 0.87 1.65
CA THR A 455 14.30 -0.37 2.43
C THR A 455 13.01 -1.14 2.15
N GLY A 456 11.98 -0.47 1.61
CA GLY A 456 10.65 -1.05 1.43
C GLY A 456 9.85 -1.17 2.73
N ALA A 457 10.42 -0.76 3.87
CA ALA A 457 9.75 -0.78 5.16
C ALA A 457 8.41 -0.02 5.09
N HIS A 458 7.34 -0.66 5.55
CA HIS A 458 5.97 -0.17 5.44
C HIS A 458 5.20 -0.52 6.72
N ASN A 459 4.00 0.06 6.88
CA ASN A 459 3.09 -0.34 7.93
C ASN A 459 2.12 -1.41 7.41
N PRO A 460 2.19 -2.67 7.85
CA PRO A 460 1.32 -3.73 7.35
C PRO A 460 -0.16 -3.54 7.73
N GLN A 461 -0.44 -2.73 8.75
CA GLN A 461 -1.79 -2.41 9.21
C GLN A 461 -2.35 -1.13 8.57
N ASP A 462 -1.66 -0.56 7.58
CA ASP A 462 -2.12 0.62 6.84
C ASP A 462 -3.03 0.24 5.66
N LEU A 463 -4.09 1.01 5.43
CA LEU A 463 -5.04 0.79 4.33
C LEU A 463 -4.35 0.86 2.96
N SER A 464 -3.45 1.82 2.75
CA SER A 464 -2.72 1.98 1.49
C SER A 464 -1.81 0.78 1.24
N SER A 465 -1.11 0.31 2.28
CA SER A 465 -0.26 -0.88 2.19
C SER A 465 -1.09 -2.14 1.91
N GLY A 466 -2.26 -2.28 2.53
CA GLY A 466 -3.21 -3.36 2.26
C GLY A 466 -3.70 -3.34 0.81
N LEU A 467 -4.15 -2.18 0.31
CA LEU A 467 -4.62 -2.01 -1.08
C LEU A 467 -3.50 -2.36 -2.08
N ILE A 468 -2.30 -1.80 -1.91
CA ILE A 468 -1.15 -2.08 -2.78
C ILE A 468 -0.80 -3.57 -2.76
N SER A 469 -0.86 -4.22 -1.59
CA SER A 469 -0.63 -5.66 -1.46
C SER A 469 -1.69 -6.47 -2.21
N ALA A 470 -2.97 -6.10 -2.07
CA ALA A 470 -4.06 -6.73 -2.81
C ALA A 470 -3.89 -6.55 -4.33
N PHE A 471 -3.45 -5.37 -4.79
CA PHE A 471 -3.18 -5.10 -6.20
C PHE A 471 -2.08 -6.02 -6.75
N GLY A 472 -0.95 -6.11 -6.04
CA GLY A 472 0.16 -6.98 -6.43
C GLY A 472 -0.18 -8.47 -6.38
N ARG A 473 -0.94 -8.90 -5.35
CA ARG A 473 -1.32 -10.29 -5.14
C ARG A 473 -2.37 -10.77 -6.16
N PHE A 474 -3.45 -10.02 -6.33
CA PHE A 474 -4.57 -10.42 -7.19
C PHE A 474 -4.41 -9.98 -8.64
N ARG A 475 -3.42 -9.12 -8.92
CA ARG A 475 -3.18 -8.54 -10.25
C ARG A 475 -4.40 -7.79 -10.78
N THR A 476 -5.13 -7.13 -9.88
CA THR A 476 -6.30 -6.32 -10.19
C THR A 476 -6.28 -5.02 -9.39
N VAL A 477 -6.72 -3.92 -10.00
CA VAL A 477 -6.76 -2.59 -9.39
C VAL A 477 -8.14 -1.97 -9.66
N PRO A 478 -8.80 -1.36 -8.67
CA PRO A 478 -10.05 -0.65 -8.92
C PRO A 478 -9.80 0.64 -9.69
N ALA A 479 -10.77 1.10 -10.48
CA ALA A 479 -10.72 2.40 -11.10
C ALA A 479 -10.75 3.51 -10.04
N PHE A 480 -9.83 4.47 -10.14
CA PHE A 480 -9.78 5.65 -9.27
C PHE A 480 -9.28 6.86 -10.06
N ARG A 481 -9.51 8.06 -9.51
CA ARG A 481 -9.07 9.31 -10.16
C ARG A 481 -7.63 9.65 -9.79
N HIS A 482 -7.39 9.83 -8.49
CA HIS A 482 -6.08 10.19 -7.95
C HIS A 482 -5.81 9.41 -6.67
N LEU A 483 -4.56 9.01 -6.49
CA LEU A 483 -4.06 8.48 -5.24
C LEU A 483 -3.06 9.48 -4.64
N ASN A 484 -3.53 10.23 -3.64
CA ASN A 484 -2.73 11.19 -2.88
C ASN A 484 -1.84 10.43 -1.88
N ALA A 485 -0.68 9.96 -2.32
CA ALA A 485 0.22 9.16 -1.49
C ALA A 485 1.70 9.45 -1.78
N ALA A 486 2.52 9.43 -0.72
CA ALA A 486 3.94 9.69 -0.78
C ALA A 486 4.74 8.71 0.10
N PRO A 487 5.98 8.37 -0.29
CA PRO A 487 6.83 7.51 0.53
C PRO A 487 7.19 8.16 1.87
N VAL A 488 7.27 7.33 2.93
CA VAL A 488 7.47 7.80 4.32
C VAL A 488 8.74 8.63 4.52
N ASP A 489 9.82 8.32 3.80
CA ASP A 489 11.08 9.07 3.88
C ASP A 489 10.94 10.49 3.34
N TRP A 490 10.13 10.71 2.30
CA TRP A 490 9.84 12.06 1.81
C TRP A 490 8.90 12.79 2.77
N VAL A 491 7.82 12.15 3.23
CA VAL A 491 6.85 12.75 4.17
C VAL A 491 7.54 13.19 5.46
N SER A 492 8.37 12.32 6.03
CA SER A 492 9.15 12.58 7.23
C SER A 492 10.14 13.74 7.01
N ARG A 493 10.89 13.73 5.90
CA ARG A 493 11.85 14.77 5.57
C ARG A 493 11.19 16.14 5.38
N ALA A 494 10.08 16.21 4.65
CA ALA A 494 9.35 17.46 4.47
C ALA A 494 8.82 17.99 5.82
N ALA A 495 8.19 17.13 6.63
CA ALA A 495 7.68 17.49 7.95
C ALA A 495 8.79 18.02 8.87
N VAL A 496 9.93 17.32 8.97
CA VAL A 496 11.07 17.75 9.78
C VAL A 496 11.70 19.04 9.26
N GLY A 497 11.67 19.28 7.94
CA GLY A 497 12.09 20.55 7.35
C GLY A 497 11.28 21.71 7.89
N VAL A 498 9.95 21.61 7.82
CA VAL A 498 9.03 22.62 8.37
C VAL A 498 9.20 22.80 9.88
N ILE A 499 9.37 21.71 10.64
CA ILE A 499 9.57 21.78 12.10
C ILE A 499 10.85 22.55 12.45
N CYS A 500 11.93 22.37 11.68
CA CYS A 500 13.22 22.99 11.95
C CYS A 500 13.37 24.42 11.39
N GLU A 501 12.40 24.88 10.59
CA GLU A 501 12.41 26.19 9.93
C GLU A 501 11.39 27.14 10.57
N PRO A 502 11.82 28.08 11.44
CA PRO A 502 10.91 28.99 12.13
C PRO A 502 9.99 29.82 11.23
N ASP A 503 10.47 30.22 10.05
CA ASP A 503 9.68 31.00 9.09
C ASP A 503 8.55 30.17 8.46
N ALA A 504 8.60 28.84 8.58
CA ALA A 504 7.58 27.92 8.09
C ALA A 504 6.49 27.60 9.13
N TRP A 505 6.59 28.10 10.37
CA TRP A 505 5.65 27.78 11.43
C TRP A 505 4.32 28.53 11.31
N GLY A 506 3.24 27.93 11.83
CA GLY A 506 1.92 28.57 11.91
C GLY A 506 1.01 28.34 10.69
N PHE A 507 1.54 27.66 9.67
CA PHE A 507 0.84 27.37 8.42
C PHE A 507 0.38 25.90 8.33
N ASP A 508 -0.41 25.63 7.29
CA ASP A 508 -0.90 24.30 6.97
C ASP A 508 -0.19 23.78 5.70
N TYR A 509 0.18 22.50 5.70
CA TYR A 509 1.00 21.89 4.65
C TYR A 509 0.44 20.53 4.23
N ASN A 510 0.28 20.32 2.93
CA ASN A 510 -0.14 19.04 2.38
C ASN A 510 1.09 18.20 2.01
N LEU A 511 1.28 17.08 2.72
CA LEU A 511 2.42 16.17 2.54
C LEU A 511 2.00 14.94 1.72
N THR A 512 1.45 15.16 0.53
CA THR A 512 0.87 14.12 -0.33
C THR A 512 1.80 13.64 -1.44
N GLY A 513 2.91 14.34 -1.66
CA GLY A 513 3.77 14.13 -2.83
C GLY A 513 3.03 14.45 -4.13
N VAL A 514 3.53 13.92 -5.25
CA VAL A 514 2.85 14.04 -6.55
C VAL A 514 1.74 12.98 -6.61
N PRO A 515 0.45 13.37 -6.74
CA PRO A 515 -0.66 12.43 -6.80
C PRO A 515 -0.52 11.49 -8.01
N ASN A 516 -0.76 10.18 -7.79
CA ASN A 516 -0.71 9.21 -8.87
C ASN A 516 -2.06 9.11 -9.57
N THR A 517 -2.08 9.08 -10.90
CA THR A 517 -3.26 8.66 -11.66
C THR A 517 -3.35 7.14 -11.74
N LEU A 518 -4.51 6.62 -12.13
CA LEU A 518 -4.66 5.18 -12.41
C LEU A 518 -3.66 4.71 -13.48
N ASP A 519 -3.47 5.50 -14.54
CA ASP A 519 -2.53 5.18 -15.61
C ASP A 519 -1.08 5.12 -15.10
N ASP A 520 -0.70 6.03 -14.18
CA ASP A 520 0.61 6.01 -13.55
C ASP A 520 0.84 4.73 -12.73
N VAL A 521 -0.16 4.33 -11.93
CA VAL A 521 -0.06 3.10 -11.12
C VAL A 521 0.00 1.86 -12.01
N VAL A 522 -0.84 1.78 -13.04
CA VAL A 522 -0.81 0.66 -14.00
C VAL A 522 0.54 0.58 -14.72
N ALA A 523 1.06 1.72 -15.19
CA ALA A 523 2.36 1.79 -15.86
C ALA A 523 3.51 1.36 -14.93
N ASP A 524 3.50 1.82 -13.68
CA ASP A 524 4.53 1.47 -12.70
C ASP A 524 4.48 0.01 -12.27
N MET A 525 3.28 -0.51 -12.03
CA MET A 525 3.11 -1.91 -11.69
C MET A 525 3.57 -2.78 -12.88
N ALA A 526 3.25 -2.40 -14.12
CA ALA A 526 3.78 -3.05 -15.31
C ALA A 526 5.32 -3.02 -15.40
N LEU A 527 5.95 -1.86 -15.10
CA LEU A 527 7.42 -1.75 -15.03
C LEU A 527 8.02 -2.61 -13.91
N GLY A 528 7.32 -2.73 -12.78
CA GLY A 528 7.63 -3.64 -11.69
C GLY A 528 7.36 -5.11 -12.01
N GLY A 529 6.87 -5.41 -13.22
CA GLY A 529 6.59 -6.77 -13.65
C GLY A 529 5.24 -7.34 -13.18
N MET A 530 4.39 -6.49 -12.62
CA MET A 530 3.08 -6.81 -12.10
C MET A 530 2.00 -6.20 -12.99
N HIS A 531 1.74 -6.81 -14.15
CA HIS A 531 0.59 -6.43 -14.95
C HIS A 531 -0.69 -6.60 -14.13
N VAL A 532 -1.49 -5.55 -14.10
CA VAL A 532 -2.75 -5.50 -13.38
C VAL A 532 -3.90 -5.25 -14.34
N ARG A 533 -5.04 -5.86 -14.06
CA ARG A 533 -6.30 -5.57 -14.74
C ARG A 533 -7.06 -4.49 -13.97
N VAL A 534 -7.46 -3.44 -14.66
CA VAL A 534 -8.36 -2.42 -14.11
C VAL A 534 -9.79 -2.95 -14.08
N GLN A 535 -10.50 -2.71 -12.99
CA GLN A 535 -11.92 -3.06 -12.79
C GLN A 535 -12.67 -1.89 -12.20
N ASP A 536 -14.00 -1.87 -12.36
CA ASP A 536 -14.83 -0.96 -11.57
C ASP A 536 -14.74 -1.29 -10.07
N TRP A 537 -14.93 -0.29 -9.21
CA TRP A 537 -14.75 -0.43 -7.75
C TRP A 537 -15.54 -1.60 -7.16
N ASP A 538 -16.82 -1.72 -7.49
CA ASP A 538 -17.68 -2.78 -6.95
C ASP A 538 -17.27 -4.18 -7.45
N GLU A 539 -16.90 -4.30 -8.74
CA GLU A 539 -16.42 -5.56 -9.31
C GLU A 539 -15.12 -5.99 -8.63
N TRP A 540 -14.17 -5.05 -8.50
CA TRP A 540 -12.89 -5.29 -7.86
C TRP A 540 -13.09 -5.72 -6.39
N ARG A 541 -13.93 -5.01 -5.64
CA ARG A 541 -14.21 -5.30 -4.23
C ARG A 541 -14.78 -6.70 -4.05
N THR A 542 -15.81 -7.06 -4.83
CA THR A 542 -16.43 -8.39 -4.76
C THR A 542 -15.42 -9.49 -5.06
N GLU A 543 -14.59 -9.31 -6.10
CA GLU A 543 -13.55 -10.28 -6.46
C GLU A 543 -12.45 -10.37 -5.38
N ALA A 544 -11.96 -9.24 -4.87
CA ALA A 544 -10.93 -9.19 -3.84
C ALA A 544 -11.39 -9.86 -2.54
N LEU A 545 -12.62 -9.58 -2.10
CA LEU A 545 -13.21 -10.23 -0.92
C LEU A 545 -13.35 -11.75 -1.10
N ALA A 546 -13.89 -12.19 -2.24
CA ALA A 546 -14.04 -13.62 -2.52
C ALA A 546 -12.68 -14.34 -2.50
N ARG A 547 -11.62 -13.70 -3.02
CA ARG A 547 -10.25 -14.25 -3.02
C ARG A 547 -9.62 -14.24 -1.64
N LEU A 548 -9.78 -13.19 -0.85
CA LEU A 548 -9.30 -13.13 0.54
C LEU A 548 -9.97 -14.19 1.42
N GLN A 549 -11.26 -14.46 1.21
CA GLN A 549 -11.98 -15.50 1.94
C GLN A 549 -11.57 -16.92 1.50
N ALA A 550 -11.30 -17.11 0.21
CA ALA A 550 -10.84 -18.40 -0.32
C ALA A 550 -9.42 -18.76 0.12
N GLU A 551 -8.54 -17.75 0.23
CA GLU A 551 -7.16 -17.91 0.67
C GLU A 551 -6.81 -16.84 1.73
N PRO A 552 -7.19 -17.06 3.00
CA PRO A 552 -6.98 -16.09 4.06
C PRO A 552 -5.51 -15.74 4.25
N VAL A 553 -5.22 -14.45 4.25
CA VAL A 553 -3.90 -13.88 4.56
C VAL A 553 -4.03 -13.10 5.86
N PRO A 554 -3.48 -13.58 6.99
CA PRO A 554 -3.66 -12.96 8.31
C PRO A 554 -3.37 -11.46 8.34
N GLU A 555 -2.38 -11.02 7.58
CA GLU A 555 -1.94 -9.64 7.52
C GLU A 555 -2.86 -8.75 6.67
N LEU A 556 -3.65 -9.32 5.75
CA LEU A 556 -4.69 -8.61 5.01
C LEU A 556 -6.07 -8.69 5.68
N ALA A 557 -6.18 -9.34 6.85
CA ALA A 557 -7.44 -9.43 7.59
C ALA A 557 -7.98 -8.06 8.02
N PHE A 558 -7.11 -7.05 8.17
CA PHE A 558 -7.56 -5.67 8.35
C PHE A 558 -8.26 -5.12 7.10
N LEU A 559 -7.64 -5.28 5.93
CA LEU A 559 -8.23 -4.85 4.66
C LEU A 559 -9.56 -5.56 4.39
N GLU A 560 -9.63 -6.87 4.62
CA GLU A 560 -10.87 -7.64 4.45
C GLU A 560 -12.03 -7.03 5.24
N ARG A 561 -11.80 -6.72 6.53
CA ARG A 561 -12.79 -6.08 7.40
C ARG A 561 -13.18 -4.69 6.91
N VAL A 562 -12.21 -3.89 6.46
CA VAL A 562 -12.47 -2.57 5.87
C VAL A 562 -13.35 -2.69 4.62
N LEU A 563 -13.08 -3.67 3.74
CA LEU A 563 -13.87 -3.89 2.53
C LEU A 563 -15.28 -4.46 2.81
N GLN A 564 -15.52 -5.04 3.99
CA GLN A 564 -16.85 -5.50 4.41
C GLN A 564 -17.69 -4.38 5.04
N ASN A 565 -17.06 -3.41 5.71
CA ASN A 565 -17.75 -2.37 6.49
C ASN A 565 -18.28 -1.21 5.60
N PRO A 566 -19.61 -0.94 5.58
CA PRO A 566 -20.21 0.13 4.77
C PRO A 566 -19.70 1.55 5.05
N ALA A 567 -19.36 1.88 6.29
CA ALA A 567 -18.84 3.21 6.66
C ALA A 567 -17.41 3.39 6.16
N ALA A 568 -16.56 2.36 6.30
CA ALA A 568 -15.18 2.36 5.81
C ALA A 568 -15.09 2.31 4.27
N LEU A 569 -16.11 1.79 3.59
CA LEU A 569 -16.20 1.86 2.12
C LEU A 569 -16.40 3.29 1.61
N LYS A 570 -17.22 4.10 2.30
CA LYS A 570 -17.39 5.51 1.95
C LYS A 570 -16.09 6.29 2.07
N LEU A 571 -15.23 5.93 3.03
CA LEU A 571 -13.86 6.45 3.13
C LEU A 571 -13.04 6.06 1.89
N CYS A 572 -13.08 4.79 1.47
CA CYS A 572 -12.37 4.35 0.28
C CYS A 572 -12.88 5.09 -0.96
N GLU A 573 -14.20 5.25 -1.11
CA GLU A 573 -14.82 6.01 -2.20
C GLU A 573 -14.36 7.48 -2.19
N ALA A 574 -14.43 8.16 -1.04
CA ALA A 574 -13.97 9.55 -0.91
C ALA A 574 -12.48 9.70 -1.26
N THR A 575 -11.65 8.75 -0.80
CA THR A 575 -10.20 8.76 -1.07
C THR A 575 -9.88 8.53 -2.54
N LEU A 576 -10.62 7.66 -3.23
CA LEU A 576 -10.36 7.27 -4.62
C LEU A 576 -11.01 8.19 -5.66
N THR A 577 -12.11 8.85 -5.30
CA THR A 577 -12.85 9.78 -6.19
C THR A 577 -12.48 11.25 -5.97
N GLY A 578 -11.81 11.55 -4.85
CA GLY A 578 -11.38 12.90 -4.50
C GLY A 578 -10.45 13.55 -5.54
N PRO A 579 -10.39 14.89 -5.56
CA PRO A 579 -9.43 15.61 -6.40
C PRO A 579 -7.99 15.37 -5.92
N ALA A 580 -7.03 15.76 -6.77
CA ALA A 580 -5.64 15.84 -6.39
C ALA A 580 -5.47 16.93 -5.31
N ALA A 581 -4.75 16.61 -4.24
CA ALA A 581 -4.35 17.61 -3.25
C ALA A 581 -3.29 18.55 -3.84
N THR A 582 -3.44 19.86 -3.63
CA THR A 582 -2.41 20.83 -4.00
C THR A 582 -1.48 21.09 -2.81
N MET A 583 -0.23 21.42 -3.11
CA MET A 583 0.83 21.51 -2.11
C MET A 583 1.80 22.65 -2.44
N ASP A 584 1.29 23.78 -2.93
CA ASP A 584 2.08 24.91 -3.43
C ASP A 584 3.01 25.52 -2.37
N ARG A 585 2.52 25.66 -1.13
CA ARG A 585 3.31 26.13 0.02
C ARG A 585 4.34 25.08 0.43
N THR A 586 3.93 23.82 0.51
CA THR A 586 4.87 22.72 0.81
C THR A 586 6.00 22.69 -0.21
N ALA A 587 5.69 22.76 -1.52
CA ALA A 587 6.68 22.77 -2.59
C ALA A 587 7.64 23.96 -2.45
N THR A 588 7.10 25.16 -2.20
CA THR A 588 7.90 26.37 -1.99
C THR A 588 8.87 26.22 -0.82
N VAL A 589 8.41 25.68 0.31
CA VAL A 589 9.25 25.47 1.50
C VAL A 589 10.28 24.36 1.27
N THR A 590 9.89 23.25 0.65
CA THR A 590 10.86 22.18 0.35
C THR A 590 11.96 22.64 -0.59
N ASP A 591 11.63 23.46 -1.60
CA ASP A 591 12.59 24.03 -2.53
C ASP A 591 13.51 25.04 -1.84
N ALA A 592 12.96 25.93 -1.01
CA ALA A 592 13.73 26.91 -0.24
C ALA A 592 14.72 26.25 0.72
N LEU A 593 14.35 25.12 1.32
CA LEU A 593 15.19 24.32 2.21
C LEU A 593 16.17 23.39 1.47
N GLY A 594 16.15 23.37 0.13
CA GLY A 594 16.98 22.47 -0.68
C GLY A 594 16.69 20.99 -0.44
N LEU A 595 15.46 20.65 -0.03
CA LEU A 595 15.01 19.28 0.16
C LEU A 595 14.72 18.63 -1.20
N ALA A 596 14.68 17.29 -1.22
CA ALA A 596 14.30 16.58 -2.44
C ALA A 596 12.88 17.00 -2.86
N PRO A 597 12.66 17.32 -4.15
CA PRO A 597 11.35 17.74 -4.63
C PRO A 597 10.33 16.63 -4.38
N ALA A 598 9.05 17.02 -4.31
CA ALA A 598 7.96 16.06 -4.28
C ALA A 598 8.12 15.07 -5.44
N ALA A 599 8.33 13.81 -5.09
CA ALA A 599 8.41 12.73 -6.05
C ALA A 599 7.10 11.97 -6.07
N ARG A 600 6.76 11.46 -7.24
CA ARG A 600 5.73 10.43 -7.37
C ARG A 600 6.20 9.16 -6.67
N TYR A 601 5.29 8.42 -6.04
CA TYR A 601 5.60 7.08 -5.52
C TYR A 601 5.77 6.08 -6.67
N ASP A 602 6.95 6.14 -7.29
CA ASP A 602 7.24 5.56 -8.60
C ASP A 602 7.49 4.04 -8.57
N ALA A 603 7.69 3.45 -9.75
CA ALA A 603 7.95 2.03 -9.92
C ALA A 603 9.12 1.50 -9.08
N ARG A 604 10.15 2.31 -8.81
CA ARG A 604 11.31 1.86 -8.00
C ARG A 604 10.94 1.79 -6.52
N ALA A 605 10.29 2.83 -6.00
CA ALA A 605 9.81 2.86 -4.63
C ALA A 605 8.77 1.76 -4.39
N GLN A 606 7.80 1.63 -5.29
CA GLN A 606 6.82 0.56 -5.26
C GLN A 606 7.49 -0.81 -5.30
N LEU A 607 8.46 -1.04 -6.20
CA LEU A 607 9.16 -2.31 -6.29
C LEU A 607 9.85 -2.69 -4.98
N ARG A 608 10.55 -1.76 -4.32
CA ARG A 608 11.17 -2.04 -3.02
C ARG A 608 10.15 -2.43 -1.98
N THR A 609 9.01 -1.74 -1.96
CA THR A 609 7.89 -2.13 -1.10
C THR A 609 7.34 -3.49 -1.48
N PHE A 610 7.19 -3.83 -2.76
CA PHE A 610 6.72 -5.15 -3.19
C PHE A 610 7.71 -6.28 -2.87
N GLU A 611 9.01 -6.04 -3.00
CA GLU A 611 10.06 -6.98 -2.58
C GLU A 611 9.97 -7.23 -1.07
N LYS A 612 9.75 -6.17 -0.28
CA LYS A 612 9.56 -6.28 1.17
C LYS A 612 8.25 -6.98 1.52
N LEU A 613 7.13 -6.60 0.91
CA LEU A 613 5.83 -7.26 1.04
C LEU A 613 5.94 -8.75 0.70
N ALA A 614 6.68 -9.11 -0.34
CA ALA A 614 6.87 -10.51 -0.71
C ALA A 614 7.77 -11.27 0.28
N HIS A 615 8.80 -10.62 0.81
CA HIS A 615 9.60 -11.18 1.90
C HIS A 615 8.74 -11.44 3.15
N ASP A 616 7.82 -10.53 3.45
CA ASP A 616 6.90 -10.61 4.58
C ASP A 616 5.66 -11.52 4.29
N GLY A 617 5.59 -12.15 3.10
CA GLY A 617 4.52 -13.09 2.72
C GLY A 617 3.22 -12.45 2.19
N LEU A 618 3.18 -11.12 2.08
CA LEU A 618 2.02 -10.31 1.73
C LEU A 618 1.77 -10.21 0.23
N ALA A 619 2.84 -10.24 -0.55
CA ALA A 619 2.79 -10.19 -2.01
C ALA A 619 3.50 -11.40 -2.62
N ARG A 620 3.19 -11.69 -3.89
CA ARG A 620 3.92 -12.68 -4.69
C ARG A 620 4.60 -11.97 -5.84
N LEU A 621 5.93 -11.93 -5.80
CA LEU A 621 6.70 -11.47 -6.94
C LEU A 621 6.47 -12.39 -8.15
N PRO A 622 6.56 -11.86 -9.39
CA PRO A 622 6.47 -12.69 -10.59
C PRO A 622 7.44 -13.87 -10.52
N HIS A 623 6.93 -15.08 -10.71
CA HIS A 623 7.69 -16.33 -10.70
C HIS A 623 7.77 -16.93 -12.11
N LYS A 624 8.82 -17.71 -12.39
CA LYS A 624 9.02 -18.42 -13.68
C LYS A 624 7.90 -19.41 -14.07
N ASP A 625 7.09 -19.80 -13.09
CA ASP A 625 5.95 -20.71 -13.28
C ASP A 625 4.65 -19.93 -13.52
N ASP A 626 4.67 -18.60 -13.36
CA ASP A 626 3.56 -17.75 -13.75
C ASP A 626 3.48 -17.66 -15.28
N GLN A 627 2.32 -17.24 -15.79
CA GLN A 627 2.15 -17.03 -17.22
C GLN A 627 3.14 -15.96 -17.70
N PRO A 628 3.99 -16.25 -18.70
CA PRO A 628 5.04 -15.33 -19.08
C PRO A 628 4.47 -14.09 -19.74
N TYR A 629 5.01 -12.93 -19.36
CA TYR A 629 4.70 -11.64 -19.96
C TYR A 629 4.99 -11.63 -21.46
N LEU A 630 6.16 -12.15 -21.84
CA LEU A 630 6.61 -12.26 -23.22
C LEU A 630 7.37 -13.56 -23.40
N TRP A 631 7.15 -14.26 -24.52
CA TRP A 631 7.92 -15.44 -24.86
C TRP A 631 8.13 -15.58 -26.37
N PHE A 632 9.20 -16.24 -26.74
CA PHE A 632 9.57 -16.50 -28.13
C PHE A 632 10.36 -17.80 -28.22
N SER A 633 10.38 -18.37 -29.42
CA SER A 633 11.13 -19.59 -29.68
C SER A 633 12.55 -19.25 -30.15
N GLU A 634 13.49 -20.11 -29.83
CA GLU A 634 14.85 -20.08 -30.34
C GLU A 634 15.23 -21.49 -30.77
N THR A 635 15.47 -21.66 -32.07
CA THR A 635 16.02 -22.90 -32.62
C THR A 635 17.50 -22.67 -32.93
N ALA A 636 18.38 -23.54 -32.41
CA ALA A 636 19.81 -23.52 -32.72
C ALA A 636 20.28 -24.89 -33.17
N GLU A 637 21.17 -24.92 -34.16
CA GLU A 637 21.71 -26.15 -34.72
C GLU A 637 23.24 -26.08 -34.78
N GLY A 638 23.90 -27.21 -34.56
CA GLY A 638 25.34 -27.28 -34.64
C GLY A 638 25.87 -28.66 -34.31
N SER A 639 27.04 -28.70 -33.66
CA SER A 639 27.69 -29.97 -33.36
C SER A 639 28.55 -29.92 -32.11
N VAL A 640 28.66 -31.06 -31.43
CA VAL A 640 29.48 -31.26 -30.23
C VAL A 640 30.50 -32.38 -30.43
N ARG A 641 31.57 -32.36 -29.64
CA ARG A 641 32.64 -33.36 -29.62
C ARG A 641 33.09 -33.65 -28.19
N PRO A 642 33.66 -34.83 -27.91
CA PRO A 642 34.33 -35.10 -26.64
C PRO A 642 35.49 -34.15 -26.39
N ILE A 643 35.55 -33.58 -25.19
CA ILE A 643 36.57 -32.61 -24.80
C ILE A 643 37.96 -33.25 -24.89
N GLY A 644 38.91 -32.55 -25.52
CA GLY A 644 40.29 -33.02 -25.69
C GLY A 644 40.51 -34.03 -26.83
N THR A 645 39.50 -34.29 -27.67
CA THR A 645 39.61 -35.24 -28.79
C THR A 645 39.45 -34.57 -30.16
N THR A 646 39.99 -35.20 -31.21
CA THR A 646 39.74 -34.85 -32.63
C THR A 646 38.65 -35.70 -33.26
N ALA A 647 37.79 -36.32 -32.44
CA ALA A 647 36.71 -37.19 -32.92
C ALA A 647 35.71 -36.42 -33.80
N THR A 648 35.00 -37.15 -34.67
CA THR A 648 33.96 -36.58 -35.55
C THR A 648 32.90 -35.84 -34.73
N ALA A 649 32.50 -34.66 -35.21
CA ALA A 649 31.47 -33.86 -34.55
C ALA A 649 30.10 -34.51 -34.72
N THR A 650 29.35 -34.60 -33.63
CA THR A 650 27.99 -35.14 -33.63
C THR A 650 26.99 -34.00 -33.69
N ALA A 651 25.96 -34.15 -34.51
CA ALA A 651 24.92 -33.13 -34.65
C ALA A 651 24.18 -32.89 -33.33
N CYS A 652 23.92 -31.62 -33.03
CA CYS A 652 23.18 -31.18 -31.86
C CYS A 652 22.21 -30.07 -32.26
N SER A 653 20.96 -30.17 -31.79
CA SER A 653 19.93 -29.15 -31.97
C SER A 653 19.29 -28.79 -30.64
N MET A 654 18.92 -27.51 -30.52
CA MET A 654 18.23 -26.92 -29.39
C MET A 654 16.94 -26.29 -29.90
N GLU A 655 15.82 -26.69 -29.33
CA GLU A 655 14.54 -26.03 -29.53
C GLU A 655 14.08 -25.49 -28.18
N LEU A 656 14.31 -24.20 -27.97
CA LEU A 656 14.01 -23.52 -26.72
C LEU A 656 12.81 -22.58 -26.89
N THR A 657 11.99 -22.51 -25.85
CA THR A 657 11.08 -21.40 -25.59
C THR A 657 11.73 -20.54 -24.51
N LEU A 658 12.09 -19.32 -24.89
CA LEU A 658 12.60 -18.29 -24.01
C LEU A 658 11.42 -17.46 -23.52
N SER A 659 11.33 -17.28 -22.21
CA SER A 659 10.21 -16.57 -21.59
C SER A 659 10.69 -15.58 -20.54
N ILE A 660 10.01 -14.45 -20.50
CA ILE A 660 10.19 -13.40 -19.52
C ILE A 660 8.90 -13.37 -18.71
N ALA A 661 9.00 -13.70 -17.43
CA ALA A 661 7.87 -13.60 -16.51
C ALA A 661 7.49 -12.14 -16.28
N SER A 662 8.47 -11.22 -16.30
CA SER A 662 8.26 -9.83 -15.95
C SER A 662 9.39 -8.91 -16.39
N MET A 663 9.13 -7.60 -16.53
CA MET A 663 10.20 -6.63 -16.80
C MET A 663 11.21 -6.51 -15.64
N HIS A 664 10.80 -6.79 -14.40
CA HIS A 664 11.71 -6.86 -13.25
C HIS A 664 12.79 -7.93 -13.42
N GLN A 665 12.43 -9.12 -13.90
CA GLN A 665 13.37 -10.19 -14.21
C GLN A 665 14.46 -9.74 -15.18
N LEU A 666 14.13 -8.86 -16.14
CA LEU A 666 15.08 -8.32 -17.09
C LEU A 666 15.91 -7.16 -16.53
N VAL A 667 15.30 -6.21 -15.83
CA VAL A 667 15.99 -5.00 -15.38
C VAL A 667 16.88 -5.29 -14.17
N THR A 668 16.40 -6.11 -13.23
CA THR A 668 17.09 -6.40 -11.96
C THR A 668 17.99 -7.63 -12.10
N GLU A 669 17.45 -8.75 -12.61
CA GLU A 669 18.20 -10.01 -12.69
C GLU A 669 18.96 -10.18 -14.01
N ARG A 670 18.60 -9.40 -15.03
CA ARG A 670 19.06 -9.57 -16.44
C ARG A 670 18.92 -11.02 -16.90
N ARG A 671 17.84 -11.69 -16.49
CA ARG A 671 17.62 -13.12 -16.69
C ARG A 671 16.41 -13.37 -17.59
N VAL A 672 16.49 -14.40 -18.41
CA VAL A 672 15.41 -14.92 -19.25
C VAL A 672 15.29 -16.41 -18.94
N ASP A 673 14.08 -16.91 -18.69
CA ASP A 673 13.86 -18.32 -18.44
C ASP A 673 13.85 -19.10 -19.76
N ALA A 674 14.36 -20.33 -19.73
CA ALA A 674 14.41 -21.22 -20.87
C ALA A 674 13.80 -22.59 -20.55
N ARG A 675 12.86 -23.04 -21.38
CA ARG A 675 12.33 -24.41 -21.41
C ARG A 675 12.40 -24.94 -22.83
N GLY A 676 12.35 -26.25 -23.03
CA GLY A 676 12.43 -26.81 -24.38
C GLY A 676 13.08 -28.18 -24.44
N ARG A 677 13.63 -28.51 -25.61
CA ARG A 677 14.24 -29.82 -25.88
C ARG A 677 15.65 -29.67 -26.45
N LEU A 678 16.52 -30.61 -26.08
CA LEU A 678 17.88 -30.75 -26.63
C LEU A 678 18.00 -32.10 -27.34
N GLY A 679 18.18 -32.08 -28.66
CA GLY A 679 18.52 -33.25 -29.45
C GLY A 679 20.03 -33.36 -29.60
N CYS A 680 20.67 -34.33 -28.96
CA CYS A 680 22.11 -34.55 -29.10
C CYS A 680 22.45 -36.04 -28.98
N THR A 681 22.62 -36.72 -30.11
CA THR A 681 22.83 -38.18 -30.14
C THR A 681 24.14 -38.63 -29.51
N ALA A 682 25.10 -37.72 -29.31
CA ALA A 682 26.32 -37.99 -28.53
C ALA A 682 26.08 -38.10 -27.02
N VAL A 683 24.95 -37.58 -26.52
CA VAL A 683 24.56 -37.63 -25.11
C VAL A 683 23.50 -38.70 -24.91
N HIS A 684 22.42 -38.64 -25.69
CA HIS A 684 21.28 -39.53 -25.59
C HIS A 684 20.59 -39.67 -26.96
N PRO A 685 20.11 -40.87 -27.34
CA PRO A 685 19.47 -41.09 -28.64
C PRO A 685 18.14 -40.32 -28.80
N GLU A 686 17.36 -40.18 -27.73
CA GLU A 686 16.12 -39.39 -27.71
C GLU A 686 16.35 -37.96 -27.19
N PRO A 687 15.55 -36.96 -27.64
CA PRO A 687 15.70 -35.58 -27.21
C PRO A 687 15.41 -35.39 -25.71
N MET A 688 16.36 -34.81 -24.99
CA MET A 688 16.27 -34.49 -23.57
C MET A 688 15.40 -33.25 -23.33
N THR A 689 14.78 -33.16 -22.16
CA THR A 689 13.89 -32.05 -21.78
C THR A 689 14.60 -31.07 -20.86
N VAL A 690 14.49 -29.77 -21.15
CA VAL A 690 14.95 -28.68 -20.28
C VAL A 690 13.86 -28.40 -19.24
N HIS A 691 14.08 -28.80 -17.99
CA HIS A 691 13.14 -28.53 -16.90
C HIS A 691 13.44 -27.22 -16.16
N ARG A 692 14.71 -26.80 -16.17
CA ARG A 692 15.14 -25.52 -15.58
C ARG A 692 16.24 -24.92 -16.45
N GLY A 693 15.99 -23.76 -17.03
CA GLY A 693 16.97 -23.05 -17.85
C GLY A 693 16.98 -21.58 -17.52
N ASP A 694 18.19 -21.04 -17.34
CA ASP A 694 18.43 -19.61 -17.09
C ASP A 694 19.34 -19.06 -18.17
N VAL A 695 18.96 -17.92 -18.75
CA VAL A 695 19.77 -17.18 -19.72
C VAL A 695 20.05 -15.79 -19.17
N TRP A 696 21.30 -15.50 -18.83
CA TRP A 696 21.72 -14.17 -18.38
C TRP A 696 22.16 -13.31 -19.55
N VAL A 697 21.63 -12.09 -19.61
CA VAL A 697 22.00 -11.03 -20.54
C VAL A 697 23.07 -10.16 -19.89
N ARG A 698 24.28 -10.16 -20.48
CA ARG A 698 25.47 -9.47 -19.95
C ARG A 698 25.71 -9.75 -18.46
N PRO A 699 26.00 -11.02 -18.11
CA PRO A 699 26.15 -11.43 -16.71
C PRO A 699 27.21 -10.62 -15.94
N ASP A 700 28.25 -10.13 -16.62
CA ASP A 700 29.34 -9.35 -16.01
C ASP A 700 29.34 -7.89 -16.50
N GLU A 701 28.17 -7.34 -16.86
CA GLU A 701 28.06 -6.02 -17.51
C GLU A 701 28.90 -5.90 -18.79
N GLY A 702 29.19 -7.03 -19.45
CA GLY A 702 30.09 -7.06 -20.60
C GLY A 702 31.54 -6.70 -20.28
N ILE A 703 31.97 -6.73 -19.02
CA ILE A 703 33.38 -6.65 -18.63
C ILE A 703 34.08 -7.93 -19.15
N PRO A 704 35.24 -7.84 -19.82
CA PRO A 704 35.95 -9.01 -20.30
C PRO A 704 36.37 -9.93 -19.15
N GLN A 705 36.04 -11.21 -19.26
CA GLN A 705 36.64 -12.23 -18.40
C GLN A 705 38.09 -12.43 -18.88
N GLN A 706 39.04 -11.86 -18.13
CA GLN A 706 40.48 -11.79 -18.43
C GLN A 706 40.85 -10.76 -19.50
N HIS A 707 42.11 -10.31 -19.52
CA HIS A 707 42.73 -9.27 -20.38
C HIS A 707 42.62 -9.49 -21.92
N GLY A 708 41.64 -10.26 -22.39
CA GLY A 708 41.35 -10.52 -23.80
C GLY A 708 40.22 -9.67 -24.38
N MET A 709 39.99 -9.86 -25.68
CA MET A 709 39.00 -9.14 -26.49
C MET A 709 37.61 -9.80 -26.55
N ARG A 710 37.33 -10.77 -25.67
CA ARG A 710 36.06 -11.51 -25.64
C ARG A 710 35.16 -10.96 -24.54
N HIS A 711 34.01 -10.41 -24.92
CA HIS A 711 33.01 -9.92 -23.98
C HIS A 711 31.85 -10.89 -23.93
N GLN A 712 31.47 -11.36 -22.73
CA GLN A 712 30.34 -12.27 -22.59
C GLN A 712 29.03 -11.49 -22.76
N LEU A 713 28.24 -11.88 -23.76
CA LEU A 713 26.94 -11.27 -24.07
C LEU A 713 25.79 -12.06 -23.46
N LEU A 714 25.79 -13.39 -23.63
CA LEU A 714 24.77 -14.27 -23.07
C LEU A 714 25.44 -15.44 -22.36
N ARG A 715 24.81 -15.90 -21.27
CA ARG A 715 25.16 -17.14 -20.57
C ARG A 715 23.92 -17.99 -20.39
N TYR A 716 23.91 -19.19 -20.95
CA TYR A 716 22.86 -20.18 -20.80
C TYR A 716 23.31 -21.18 -19.73
N ARG A 717 22.43 -21.51 -18.79
CA ARG A 717 22.62 -22.63 -17.86
C ARG A 717 21.34 -23.44 -17.84
N LEU A 718 21.42 -24.65 -18.40
CA LEU A 718 20.27 -25.53 -18.55
C LEU A 718 20.47 -26.79 -17.71
N GLN A 719 19.42 -27.21 -17.03
CA GLN A 719 19.27 -28.51 -16.40
C GLN A 719 18.34 -29.35 -17.25
N LEU A 720 18.83 -30.53 -17.63
CA LEU A 720 18.25 -31.41 -18.61
C LEU A 720 17.93 -32.75 -17.96
N THR A 721 16.83 -33.37 -18.37
CA THR A 721 16.51 -34.76 -18.02
C THR A 721 16.33 -35.55 -19.31
N ASP A 722 17.00 -36.69 -19.41
CA ASP A 722 16.76 -37.66 -20.49
C ASP A 722 15.51 -38.50 -20.23
N THR A 723 15.10 -39.31 -21.20
CA THR A 723 13.89 -40.13 -21.11
C THR A 723 14.02 -41.29 -20.13
N ASP A 724 15.26 -41.65 -19.77
CA ASP A 724 15.57 -42.70 -18.80
C ASP A 724 15.70 -42.14 -17.37
N GLY A 725 15.47 -40.83 -17.18
CA GLY A 725 15.53 -40.14 -15.89
C GLY A 725 16.93 -39.67 -15.47
N GLY A 726 17.93 -39.79 -16.34
CA GLY A 726 19.27 -39.24 -16.13
C GLY A 726 19.28 -37.72 -16.19
N ARG A 727 20.06 -37.10 -15.29
CA ARG A 727 20.18 -35.63 -15.17
C ARG A 727 21.49 -35.12 -15.74
N TRP A 728 21.39 -34.07 -16.54
CA TRP A 728 22.50 -33.46 -17.26
C TRP A 728 22.46 -31.94 -17.09
N TRP A 729 23.59 -31.29 -17.33
CA TRP A 729 23.69 -29.84 -17.38
C TRP A 729 24.33 -29.41 -18.70
N LEU A 730 23.89 -28.25 -19.20
CA LEU A 730 24.49 -27.57 -20.34
C LEU A 730 24.81 -26.13 -19.95
N GLU A 731 26.05 -25.72 -20.20
CA GLU A 731 26.46 -24.33 -20.09
C GLU A 731 26.78 -23.77 -21.47
N GLY A 732 26.06 -22.73 -21.88
CA GLY A 732 26.25 -22.04 -23.15
C GLY A 732 26.79 -20.63 -22.94
N ARG A 733 27.74 -20.19 -23.75
CA ARG A 733 28.33 -18.84 -23.68
C ARG A 733 28.39 -18.21 -25.06
N LYS A 734 27.87 -16.99 -25.16
CA LYS A 734 27.91 -16.16 -26.36
C LYS A 734 28.85 -14.99 -26.13
N TYR A 735 29.76 -14.74 -27.07
CA TYR A 735 30.79 -13.72 -26.93
C TYR A 735 30.74 -12.70 -28.08
N ALA A 736 30.96 -11.41 -27.78
CA ALA A 736 31.35 -10.42 -28.78
C ALA A 736 32.86 -10.53 -29.06
N ARG A 737 33.27 -10.40 -30.34
CA ARG A 737 34.67 -10.30 -30.75
C ARG A 737 34.84 -9.13 -31.73
N ALA A 738 35.98 -8.46 -31.71
CA ALA A 738 36.30 -7.44 -32.70
C ALA A 738 36.85 -8.07 -34.00
N ARG A 739 35.96 -8.52 -34.91
CA ARG A 739 36.34 -8.98 -36.28
C ARG A 739 35.26 -8.62 -37.30
N ARG A 740 35.64 -8.51 -38.59
CA ARG A 740 34.83 -8.03 -39.73
C ARG A 740 33.49 -8.76 -39.98
N ASP A 741 33.23 -9.89 -39.32
CA ASP A 741 32.07 -10.75 -39.58
C ASP A 741 31.07 -10.72 -38.41
N VAL A 742 30.47 -9.55 -38.17
CA VAL A 742 29.58 -9.25 -37.02
C VAL A 742 28.35 -10.18 -37.03
N TRP A 743 27.85 -10.52 -38.22
CA TRP A 743 26.57 -11.20 -38.41
C TRP A 743 26.60 -12.70 -38.08
N ARG A 744 27.76 -13.34 -38.25
CA ARG A 744 27.97 -14.74 -37.86
C ARG A 744 28.23 -14.88 -36.35
N GLN A 745 28.84 -13.86 -35.74
CA GLN A 745 29.18 -13.82 -34.31
C GLN A 745 27.95 -13.61 -33.42
N THR A 746 26.97 -12.82 -33.87
CA THR A 746 25.73 -12.60 -33.12
C THR A 746 24.84 -13.84 -33.03
N ARG A 747 25.23 -14.99 -33.59
CA ARG A 747 24.39 -16.21 -33.63
C ARG A 747 25.05 -17.47 -33.11
N ALA A 748 26.36 -17.44 -32.89
CA ALA A 748 27.11 -18.58 -32.39
C ALA A 748 27.10 -18.66 -30.86
N LEU A 749 26.78 -19.84 -30.34
CA LEU A 749 26.77 -20.18 -28.92
C LEU A 749 27.74 -21.34 -28.70
N SER A 750 28.80 -21.10 -27.92
CA SER A 750 29.70 -22.16 -27.47
C SER A 750 29.01 -22.93 -26.34
N ILE A 751 28.91 -24.24 -26.44
CA ILE A 751 28.20 -25.07 -25.45
C ILE A 751 29.14 -26.13 -24.85
N GLU A 752 28.98 -26.38 -23.56
CA GLU A 752 29.60 -27.45 -22.79
C GLU A 752 28.49 -28.28 -22.15
N ILE A 753 28.58 -29.61 -22.22
CA ILE A 753 27.57 -30.53 -21.69
C ILE A 753 28.26 -31.52 -20.75
N GLY A 754 27.68 -31.74 -19.59
CA GLY A 754 28.15 -32.72 -18.60
C GLY A 754 26.99 -33.41 -17.89
N ARG A 755 27.29 -34.55 -17.26
CA ARG A 755 26.36 -35.21 -16.36
C ARG A 755 26.32 -34.45 -15.03
N GLU A 756 25.19 -34.46 -14.34
CA GLU A 756 25.08 -33.80 -13.05
C GLU A 756 26.12 -34.34 -12.04
N GLY A 757 26.87 -33.42 -11.42
CA GLY A 757 27.96 -33.76 -10.49
C GLY A 757 29.31 -34.05 -11.17
N GLU A 758 29.37 -34.09 -12.50
CA GLU A 758 30.58 -34.35 -13.28
C GLU A 758 31.00 -33.11 -14.09
N ALA A 759 32.28 -33.05 -14.47
CA ALA A 759 32.80 -32.05 -15.39
C ALA A 759 32.22 -32.24 -16.81
N ALA A 760 32.31 -31.20 -17.65
CA ALA A 760 31.86 -31.28 -19.03
C ALA A 760 32.59 -32.43 -19.75
N SER A 761 31.83 -33.28 -20.43
CA SER A 761 32.35 -34.38 -21.26
C SER A 761 32.35 -34.03 -22.73
N LEU A 762 31.46 -33.12 -23.16
CA LEU A 762 31.31 -32.67 -24.53
C LEU A 762 31.40 -31.14 -24.61
N ALA A 763 32.01 -30.64 -25.69
CA ALA A 763 31.99 -29.23 -26.04
C ALA A 763 31.73 -29.03 -27.54
N GLY A 764 31.08 -27.93 -27.89
CA GLY A 764 30.69 -27.66 -29.26
C GLY A 764 30.26 -26.23 -29.51
N GLU A 765 29.74 -26.01 -30.71
CA GLU A 765 29.19 -24.73 -31.13
C GLU A 765 27.86 -24.99 -31.83
N VAL A 766 26.84 -24.25 -31.40
CA VAL A 766 25.51 -24.21 -32.05
C VAL A 766 25.24 -22.81 -32.54
N VAL A 767 24.51 -22.70 -33.65
CA VAL A 767 24.23 -21.44 -34.32
C VAL A 767 22.73 -21.31 -34.52
N VAL A 768 22.18 -20.14 -34.19
CA VAL A 768 20.80 -19.81 -34.55
C VAL A 768 20.75 -19.53 -36.07
N PRO A 769 19.96 -20.28 -36.86
CA PRO A 769 19.90 -20.07 -38.30
C PRO A 769 19.46 -18.67 -38.70
N ALA A 770 20.02 -18.16 -39.80
CA ALA A 770 19.75 -16.80 -40.27
C ALA A 770 18.28 -16.57 -40.64
N GLU A 771 17.69 -17.57 -41.27
CA GLU A 771 16.34 -17.55 -41.83
C GLU A 771 15.27 -17.67 -40.73
N SER A 772 15.62 -18.28 -39.59
CA SER A 772 14.72 -18.40 -38.44
C SER A 772 14.82 -17.21 -37.49
N TYR A 773 15.94 -16.47 -37.45
CA TYR A 773 16.16 -15.40 -36.49
C TYR A 773 15.07 -14.31 -36.49
N VAL A 774 14.70 -13.77 -37.66
CA VAL A 774 13.67 -12.72 -37.76
C VAL A 774 12.29 -13.30 -37.44
N ARG A 775 11.99 -14.49 -37.99
CA ARG A 775 10.72 -15.18 -37.78
C ARG A 775 10.49 -15.53 -36.32
N ASP A 776 11.52 -16.00 -35.62
CA ASP A 776 11.39 -16.57 -34.28
C ASP A 776 11.60 -15.52 -33.19
N GLN A 777 12.57 -14.60 -33.35
CA GLN A 777 12.95 -13.62 -32.32
C GLN A 777 12.40 -12.21 -32.52
N ILE A 778 11.80 -11.89 -33.68
CA ILE A 778 11.18 -10.59 -33.94
C ILE A 778 9.69 -10.76 -34.20
N ASP A 779 9.30 -11.56 -35.18
CA ASP A 779 7.89 -11.74 -35.54
C ASP A 779 7.17 -12.73 -34.61
N GLY A 780 7.87 -13.78 -34.19
CA GLY A 780 7.37 -14.86 -33.33
C GLY A 780 7.25 -14.53 -31.85
N ILE A 781 7.59 -13.30 -31.45
CA ILE A 781 7.35 -12.80 -30.09
C ILE A 781 5.86 -12.84 -29.80
N LYS A 782 5.49 -13.67 -28.82
CA LYS A 782 4.15 -13.73 -28.25
C LYS A 782 4.16 -12.99 -26.92
N VAL A 783 3.05 -12.32 -26.64
CA VAL A 783 2.84 -11.52 -25.44
C VAL A 783 1.57 -12.04 -24.77
N ASP A 784 1.47 -11.92 -23.45
CA ASP A 784 0.32 -12.39 -22.67
C ASP A 784 -1.01 -12.02 -23.38
N PRO A 785 -1.85 -13.02 -23.74
CA PRO A 785 -3.09 -12.78 -24.47
C PRO A 785 -4.08 -11.89 -23.71
N ARG A 786 -3.98 -11.80 -22.37
CA ARG A 786 -4.84 -10.98 -21.52
C ARG A 786 -4.60 -9.47 -21.69
N LEU A 787 -3.45 -9.07 -22.22
CA LEU A 787 -3.14 -7.67 -22.48
C LEU A 787 -3.92 -7.12 -23.68
N THR A 788 -4.25 -5.82 -23.64
CA THR A 788 -4.84 -5.08 -24.74
C THR A 788 -3.91 -5.01 -25.96
N GLY A 789 -4.44 -4.65 -27.13
CA GLY A 789 -3.65 -4.51 -28.35
C GLY A 789 -2.55 -3.45 -28.27
N GLN A 790 -2.74 -2.39 -27.49
CA GLN A 790 -1.75 -1.34 -27.28
C GLN A 790 -0.63 -1.82 -26.36
N GLU A 791 -0.97 -2.46 -25.25
CA GLU A 791 -0.01 -3.03 -24.29
C GLU A 791 0.87 -4.11 -24.94
N LYS A 792 0.28 -4.96 -25.80
CA LYS A 792 1.05 -5.95 -26.58
C LYS A 792 2.12 -5.31 -27.46
N ARG A 793 1.80 -4.17 -28.09
CA ARG A 793 2.77 -3.42 -28.92
C ARG A 793 3.84 -2.75 -28.07
N ALA A 794 3.45 -2.13 -26.95
CA ALA A 794 4.38 -1.51 -26.01
C ALA A 794 5.36 -2.53 -25.43
N ALA A 795 4.87 -3.68 -24.96
CA ALA A 795 5.69 -4.79 -24.45
C ALA A 795 6.76 -5.23 -25.47
N LYS A 796 6.33 -5.46 -26.71
CA LYS A 796 7.22 -5.89 -27.80
C LYS A 796 8.26 -4.82 -28.15
N LEU A 797 7.86 -3.54 -28.22
CA LEU A 797 8.78 -2.43 -28.47
C LEU A 797 9.80 -2.26 -27.34
N THR A 798 9.35 -2.29 -26.09
CA THR A 798 10.18 -2.21 -24.89
C THR A 798 11.24 -3.31 -24.87
N TRP A 799 10.83 -4.56 -25.12
CA TRP A 799 11.75 -5.69 -25.22
C TRP A 799 12.79 -5.49 -26.32
N LEU A 800 12.35 -5.16 -27.54
CA LEU A 800 13.25 -4.99 -28.69
C LEU A 800 14.24 -3.83 -28.47
N ALA A 801 13.78 -2.72 -27.89
CA ALA A 801 14.61 -1.57 -27.57
C ALA A 801 15.64 -1.92 -26.49
N TRP A 802 15.21 -2.54 -25.39
CA TRP A 802 16.09 -2.93 -24.29
C TRP A 802 17.14 -3.97 -24.72
N PHE A 803 16.70 -5.07 -25.34
CA PHE A 803 17.58 -6.14 -25.78
C PHE A 803 18.55 -5.66 -26.87
N GLY A 804 18.06 -4.84 -27.82
CA GLY A 804 18.87 -4.22 -28.85
C GLY A 804 19.96 -3.31 -28.28
N LEU A 805 19.63 -2.49 -27.27
CA LEU A 805 20.59 -1.62 -26.59
C LEU A 805 21.68 -2.44 -25.87
N GLU A 806 21.30 -3.48 -25.12
CA GLU A 806 22.25 -4.30 -24.38
C GLU A 806 23.19 -5.09 -25.30
N MET A 807 22.67 -5.64 -26.40
CA MET A 807 23.49 -6.29 -27.42
C MET A 807 24.40 -5.30 -28.15
N GLY A 808 23.90 -4.08 -28.44
CA GLY A 808 24.65 -3.02 -29.10
C GLY A 808 25.81 -2.47 -28.26
N ARG A 809 25.59 -2.21 -26.97
CA ARG A 809 26.65 -1.81 -26.01
C ARG A 809 27.79 -2.82 -25.97
N GLY A 810 27.47 -4.10 -26.00
CA GLY A 810 28.46 -5.19 -26.01
C GLY A 810 29.30 -5.27 -27.29
N LEU A 811 28.85 -4.68 -28.40
CA LEU A 811 29.61 -4.57 -29.65
C LEU A 811 30.44 -3.28 -29.70
N LEU A 812 29.91 -2.15 -29.21
CA LEU A 812 30.57 -0.85 -29.22
C LEU A 812 31.92 -0.85 -28.49
N GLY A 813 32.02 -1.50 -27.33
CA GLY A 813 33.28 -1.61 -26.57
C GLY A 813 34.44 -2.26 -27.34
N PRO A 814 34.30 -3.50 -27.85
CA PRO A 814 35.32 -4.13 -28.68
C PRO A 814 35.59 -3.38 -30.00
N PHE A 815 34.60 -2.72 -30.61
CA PHE A 815 34.81 -1.85 -31.77
C PHE A 815 35.63 -0.60 -31.44
N ALA A 816 35.34 0.07 -30.32
CA ALA A 816 36.10 1.23 -29.86
C ALA A 816 37.55 0.86 -29.52
N ARG A 817 37.78 -0.29 -28.89
CA ARG A 817 39.15 -0.80 -28.64
C ARG A 817 39.88 -1.19 -29.91
N ALA A 818 39.22 -1.91 -30.83
CA ALA A 818 39.84 -2.26 -32.10
C ALA A 818 40.09 -1.03 -32.98
N ALA A 819 39.23 -0.01 -32.90
CA ALA A 819 39.47 1.30 -33.51
C ALA A 819 40.66 2.00 -32.84
N ALA A 820 40.78 1.98 -31.51
CA ALA A 820 41.94 2.54 -30.80
C ALA A 820 43.24 1.80 -31.13
N ASP A 821 43.21 0.47 -31.29
CA ASP A 821 44.34 -0.35 -31.72
C ASP A 821 44.69 -0.12 -33.20
N LEU A 822 43.69 0.08 -34.08
CA LEU A 822 43.87 0.40 -35.51
C LEU A 822 44.34 1.85 -35.74
N LEU A 823 43.99 2.77 -34.84
CA LEU A 823 44.39 4.19 -34.88
C LEU A 823 45.77 4.44 -34.27
N ASP A 824 46.47 3.39 -33.81
CA ASP A 824 47.84 3.42 -33.28
C ASP A 824 48.14 4.63 -32.38
N LEU A 825 47.23 4.88 -31.42
CA LEU A 825 47.44 5.87 -30.35
C LEU A 825 48.36 5.35 -29.23
N ARG A 826 48.93 4.15 -29.40
CA ARG A 826 50.02 3.61 -28.57
C ARG A 826 51.30 3.44 -29.38
N ARG A 827 51.77 4.53 -29.98
CA ARG A 827 53.22 4.71 -30.13
C ARG A 827 53.86 4.86 -28.75
N THR A 828 54.35 3.75 -28.23
CA THR A 828 55.67 3.77 -27.57
C THR A 828 56.55 2.75 -28.26
N GLN A 829 57.16 3.18 -29.36
CA GLN A 829 58.50 2.74 -29.65
C GLN A 829 59.36 3.93 -30.05
N THR A 830 60.33 4.23 -29.20
CA THR A 830 61.68 4.44 -29.71
C THR A 830 62.71 3.78 -28.79
N PRO A 831 63.88 3.44 -29.37
CA PRO A 831 64.72 2.32 -28.99
C PRO A 831 66.07 2.84 -28.46
N THR A 832 66.20 2.96 -27.14
CA THR A 832 67.46 3.43 -26.51
C THR A 832 67.94 2.61 -25.32
N GLU A 833 67.27 1.52 -24.90
CA GLU A 833 67.62 0.86 -23.62
C GLU A 833 68.32 -0.49 -23.72
N HIS A 834 69.00 -0.81 -24.82
CA HIS A 834 69.85 -2.02 -24.81
C HIS A 834 71.26 -1.93 -25.40
N ASN A 835 71.76 -0.77 -25.84
CA ASN A 835 73.20 -0.56 -26.11
C ASN A 835 73.54 0.92 -26.39
N ARG A 836 73.54 1.78 -25.37
CA ARG A 836 74.39 2.98 -25.30
C ARG A 836 74.51 3.50 -23.88
#